data_AF-A0A369IIL4-F1
#
_entry.id   AF-A0A369IIL4-F1
#
_cell.length_a   1.000
_cell.length_b   1.000
_cell.length_c   1.000
_cell.angle_alpha   90.00
_cell.angle_beta   90.00
_cell.angle_gamma   90.00
#
_symmetry.space_group_name_H-M   'P 1'
#
loop_
_entity.id
_entity.type
_entity.pdbx_description
1 polymer ?
#
loop_
_entity_poly.entity_id
_entity_poly.type
_entity_poly.pdbx_seq_one_letter_code
_entity_poly.pdbx_strand_id
1 'polypeptide(L)'
;MKNQLLIKPPTKRELLTLRLMILLGLVSMAFFMANLLAESVRGNGALYAMLMTAFFFSCLTILYEWYHYFSITIPKVPPVNKTYTVDIFTTFCAGEPYEMIEETLRAIVAITYPHTTYLCDEADDPYLKRLCAQLGVHHVTRLEKKNAKAGNINNALRQSSGELCVVLDPDHVPSPDFLDPIVSHFNDSAIGFVQIVQAYKNSEESFIAKGAAQQTYQFYGPMMMTMNHYGTVLAIGANCTFRRTALESIGGHAAGLAEDMHTAMQLHAKGWKSVYVPAVLARGLVPSTLSAYYKQQLKWSRGVFDLLVTVYPKLFTQFTLRQKIHYALIPLHYLSGIIFFLNFLIPILSLCFHTSPMKMDITEFGLIALPFLTVVVLIRQFVQWWVMEDTERGFHVIGGLLMIGTWWVFILGFLYTLFGVKVPYVPTPKDGKEANNWPLNIPNIIILLLSLFSISYGLYTDWNPYNLTMSVFAGLNAVFMGFTVLISRQPQFRILAVRHKRLNSGLLFLREVKGHFWIIRRRIYTVVRRTPLLLSILLTCPIIYMVHFRQKGLPPTIYKDHRVNFFLTGIDARSVNTMGTAFPLSGENKTHFDILSFHVRWASGYLPTRTLDSVYRNGSLPMITWVLPSRLSDNASVFERITNGNEDAYLLQFCRQFKALNRPVFICFAPEVDNLPNPAPNTAEAFRAAWKYMHDFFRNQGLYRVIWVWNPGTPESIDHYFPGGQYVDWMAVSSLNEARDSLPIKKQYWAFHKHPVFQSELPVMLVENETQSLSGKEVKSIRASFSEIKAVVISGRTAGPFGRLRRINDLTDASGRLVRKQNRFQKAKIEPIPKLLTSYGTAPQKVASTTIQRAFFVGTKGINYTKAQDWVKSPNPFRMSELLEDFYEMKTLGINTVKHSGPGIYDRNIIRAAEETGMKVNFSFWIDDHLDFVEEKNKLEQVRADILAVVSSYKDNKNIIGWNIGNAVFQELQFRYFKPDLIIQRDAYLFFVKNLVRNIKQIDPSRPVTIDVTLAEDLPKTVHQMHRLMPEVDAFGIKVKASPAADMRLLKELSVPYFFRSITVAQYAALEPQKTGVFITNWQDVVNSGLVNFDGIKDFRRRLKMPFMQLRHLWKGTKAPAPPPMVSILKPALATIPATKLTYHALVHKESQWYLADSVQTNVQFEWKLVQIGRFEQALSMKELGNGPKIQVKIPENPSMYRLYLYVVEGTTVVDIVQTTLNTPLVVNKKHPVGERL
;
A
#
# COMPACT_ATOMS: atom_id res chain seq x y z
N MET A 1 -27.69 -47.53 18.02
CA MET A 1 -26.84 -46.54 17.32
C MET A 1 -25.60 -47.23 16.74
N LYS A 2 -25.74 -48.00 15.65
CA LYS A 2 -24.73 -48.96 15.15
C LYS A 2 -23.77 -48.40 14.08
N ASN A 3 -23.37 -47.14 14.20
CA ASN A 3 -22.38 -46.47 13.34
C ASN A 3 -21.67 -45.36 14.14
N GLN A 4 -20.99 -45.72 15.24
CA GLN A 4 -20.03 -44.78 15.83
C GLN A 4 -18.94 -44.54 14.77
N LEU A 5 -18.90 -43.30 14.26
CA LEU A 5 -18.02 -42.86 13.18
C LEU A 5 -16.56 -42.92 13.66
N LEU A 6 -15.93 -44.09 13.53
CA LEU A 6 -14.47 -44.17 13.58
C LEU A 6 -13.91 -43.26 12.49
N ILE A 7 -13.09 -42.30 12.88
CA ILE A 7 -12.36 -41.46 11.93
C ILE A 7 -11.57 -42.39 11.00
N LYS A 8 -11.62 -42.13 9.70
CA LYS A 8 -10.88 -42.90 8.71
C LYS A 8 -9.40 -42.52 8.73
N PRO A 9 -8.47 -43.49 8.63
CA PRO A 9 -7.06 -43.17 8.49
C PRO A 9 -6.82 -42.34 7.23
N PRO A 10 -5.87 -41.38 7.26
CA PRO A 10 -5.57 -40.58 6.08
C PRO A 10 -5.07 -41.45 4.94
N THR A 11 -5.56 -41.18 3.72
CA THR A 11 -5.08 -41.83 2.50
C THR A 11 -3.65 -41.40 2.18
N LYS A 12 -2.94 -42.20 1.37
CA LYS A 12 -1.58 -41.85 0.89
C LYS A 12 -1.56 -40.48 0.18
N ARG A 13 -2.61 -40.12 -0.55
CA ARG A 13 -2.74 -38.82 -1.24
C ARG A 13 -2.93 -37.66 -0.26
N GLU A 14 -3.75 -37.84 0.77
CA GLU A 14 -3.96 -36.80 1.81
C GLU A 14 -2.68 -36.57 2.63
N LEU A 15 -1.97 -37.63 3.02
CA LEU A 15 -0.67 -37.51 3.69
C LEU A 15 0.36 -36.80 2.79
N LEU A 16 0.44 -37.18 1.52
CA LEU A 16 1.34 -36.51 0.57
C LEU A 16 0.98 -35.01 0.44
N THR A 17 -0.31 -34.70 0.33
CA THR A 17 -0.81 -33.31 0.24
C THR A 17 -0.41 -32.51 1.48
N LEU A 18 -0.63 -33.05 2.67
CA LEU A 18 -0.25 -32.40 3.94
C LEU A 18 1.26 -32.16 4.02
N ARG A 19 2.08 -33.14 3.64
CA ARG A 19 3.54 -33.02 3.65
C ARG A 19 4.04 -31.95 2.66
N LEU A 20 3.46 -31.88 1.47
CA LEU A 20 3.76 -30.82 0.50
C LEU A 20 3.35 -29.44 1.02
N MET A 21 2.20 -29.33 1.69
CA MET A 21 1.78 -28.09 2.32
C MET A 21 2.72 -27.66 3.46
N ILE A 22 3.16 -28.60 4.31
CA ILE A 22 4.14 -28.34 5.37
C ILE A 22 5.46 -27.87 4.76
N LEU A 23 5.96 -28.51 3.70
CA LEU A 23 7.18 -28.09 3.00
C LEU A 23 7.04 -26.65 2.46
N LEU A 24 5.93 -26.34 1.80
CA LEU A 24 5.64 -24.98 1.34
C LEU A 24 5.54 -23.98 2.50
N GLY A 25 5.01 -24.42 3.64
CA GLY A 25 4.95 -23.65 4.88
C GLY A 25 6.32 -23.35 5.45
N LEU A 26 7.25 -24.31 5.42
CA LEU A 26 8.64 -24.11 5.83
C LEU A 26 9.36 -23.10 4.94
N VAL A 27 9.19 -23.20 3.62
CA VAL A 27 9.74 -22.23 2.66
C VAL A 27 9.17 -20.83 2.93
N SER A 28 7.86 -20.72 3.14
CA SER A 28 7.20 -19.45 3.43
C SER A 28 7.64 -18.85 4.78
N MET A 29 7.84 -19.70 5.80
CA MET A 29 8.37 -19.29 7.11
C MET A 29 9.82 -18.79 7.00
N ALA A 30 10.68 -19.51 6.28
CA ALA A 30 12.06 -19.10 6.05
C ALA A 30 12.13 -17.76 5.28
N PHE A 31 11.29 -17.60 4.25
CA PHE A 31 11.15 -16.34 3.51
C PHE A 31 10.73 -15.19 4.43
N PHE A 32 9.70 -15.39 5.26
CA PHE A 32 9.22 -14.39 6.21
C PHE A 32 10.33 -13.98 7.20
N MET A 33 10.99 -14.96 7.84
CA MET A 33 12.04 -14.71 8.81
C MET A 33 13.28 -14.04 8.19
N ALA A 34 13.68 -14.44 6.98
CA ALA A 34 14.81 -13.83 6.28
C ALA A 34 14.60 -12.34 6.01
N ASN A 35 13.38 -11.93 5.63
CA ASN A 35 13.06 -10.51 5.42
C ASN A 35 13.02 -9.73 6.73
N LEU A 36 12.56 -10.33 7.84
CA LEU A 36 12.53 -9.66 9.14
C LEU A 36 13.91 -9.52 9.81
N LEU A 37 14.84 -10.44 9.52
CA LEU A 37 16.20 -10.43 10.08
C LEU A 37 17.15 -9.47 9.35
N ALA A 38 16.72 -8.88 8.23
CA ALA A 38 17.50 -7.92 7.46
C ALA A 38 17.87 -6.69 8.32
N GLU A 39 19.13 -6.24 8.22
CA GLU A 39 19.64 -5.13 9.02
C GLU A 39 18.88 -3.81 8.79
N SER A 40 18.40 -3.60 7.56
CA SER A 40 17.59 -2.43 7.20
C SER A 40 16.27 -2.34 7.96
N VAL A 41 15.75 -3.48 8.46
CA VAL A 41 14.45 -3.58 9.13
C VAL A 41 14.56 -3.28 10.63
N ARG A 42 15.76 -3.26 11.21
CA ARG A 42 15.94 -3.09 12.66
C ARG A 42 15.54 -1.68 13.13
N GLY A 43 14.56 -1.63 14.03
CA GLY A 43 14.10 -0.41 14.71
C GLY A 43 14.80 -0.22 16.06
N ASN A 44 14.01 0.05 17.10
CA ASN A 44 14.50 0.11 18.48
C ASN A 44 14.97 -1.28 18.93
N GLY A 45 16.20 -1.40 19.44
CA GLY A 45 16.82 -2.69 19.76
C GLY A 45 16.04 -3.54 20.76
N ALA A 46 15.49 -2.93 21.83
CA ALA A 46 14.75 -3.66 22.86
C ALA A 46 13.38 -4.15 22.34
N LEU A 47 12.61 -3.27 21.70
CA LEU A 47 11.31 -3.63 21.12
C LEU A 47 11.46 -4.63 19.96
N TYR A 48 12.51 -4.47 19.14
CA TYR A 48 12.85 -5.42 18.09
C TYR A 48 13.18 -6.80 18.67
N ALA A 49 13.99 -6.86 19.74
CA ALA A 49 14.30 -8.12 20.41
C ALA A 49 13.04 -8.80 20.95
N MET A 50 12.15 -8.07 21.64
CA MET A 50 10.86 -8.60 22.12
C MET A 50 10.01 -9.16 20.96
N LEU A 51 9.90 -8.40 19.87
CA LEU A 51 9.13 -8.81 18.69
C LEU A 51 9.72 -10.06 18.04
N MET A 52 11.04 -10.10 17.87
CA MET A 52 11.71 -11.27 17.31
C MET A 52 11.58 -12.49 18.20
N THR A 53 11.71 -12.36 19.52
CA THR A 53 11.45 -13.46 20.47
C THR A 53 10.02 -14.00 20.30
N ALA A 54 9.02 -13.13 20.20
CA ALA A 54 7.64 -13.54 19.98
C ALA A 54 7.45 -14.27 18.63
N PHE A 55 8.05 -13.77 17.55
CA PHE A 55 7.98 -14.43 16.24
C PHE A 55 8.71 -15.77 16.21
N PHE A 56 9.93 -15.85 16.74
CA PHE A 56 10.67 -17.12 16.84
C PHE A 56 9.90 -18.17 17.63
N PHE A 57 9.33 -17.77 18.77
CA PHE A 57 8.50 -18.67 19.56
C PHE A 57 7.25 -19.12 18.81
N SER A 58 6.56 -18.20 18.14
CA SER A 58 5.38 -18.52 17.33
C SER A 58 5.73 -19.50 16.21
N CYS A 59 6.84 -19.28 15.50
CA CYS A 59 7.36 -20.22 14.52
C CYS A 59 7.65 -21.59 15.14
N LEU A 60 8.29 -21.64 16.30
CA LEU A 60 8.57 -22.89 17.01
C LEU A 60 7.30 -23.66 17.38
N THR A 61 6.25 -22.97 17.87
CA THR A 61 4.96 -23.61 18.18
C THR A 61 4.28 -24.17 16.92
N ILE A 62 4.35 -23.45 15.80
CA ILE A 62 3.80 -23.90 14.52
C ILE A 62 4.58 -25.11 13.99
N LEU A 63 5.91 -25.11 14.11
CA LEU A 63 6.76 -26.25 13.76
C LEU A 63 6.42 -27.48 14.62
N TYR A 64 6.17 -27.28 15.91
CA TYR A 64 5.74 -28.34 16.83
C TYR A 64 4.38 -28.94 16.42
N GLU A 65 3.41 -28.10 16.02
CA GLU A 65 2.14 -28.57 15.46
C GLU A 65 2.35 -29.34 14.15
N TRP A 66 3.12 -28.80 13.21
CA TRP A 66 3.37 -29.45 11.91
C TRP A 66 4.12 -30.77 12.05
N TYR A 67 5.04 -30.87 13.01
CA TYR A 67 5.66 -32.14 13.40
C TYR A 67 4.60 -33.18 13.81
N HIS A 68 3.61 -32.78 14.61
CA HIS A 68 2.48 -33.63 15.00
C HIS A 68 1.40 -33.79 13.93
N TYR A 69 1.48 -33.11 12.78
CA TYR A 69 0.58 -33.34 11.64
C TYR A 69 1.23 -34.21 10.55
N PHE A 70 2.57 -34.29 10.52
CA PHE A 70 3.32 -34.91 9.43
C PHE A 70 3.04 -36.41 9.21
N SER A 71 2.65 -37.13 10.28
CA SER A 71 2.45 -38.58 10.29
C SER A 71 1.19 -39.00 11.06
N ILE A 72 0.05 -38.37 10.77
CA ILE A 72 -1.23 -38.78 11.36
C ILE A 72 -1.51 -40.24 11.03
N THR A 73 -1.78 -41.06 12.04
CA THR A 73 -2.13 -42.47 11.88
C THR A 73 -3.27 -42.86 12.81
N ILE A 74 -4.09 -43.81 12.36
CA ILE A 74 -5.14 -44.42 13.18
C ILE A 74 -4.81 -45.91 13.28
N PRO A 75 -4.60 -46.46 14.49
CA PRO A 75 -4.31 -47.88 14.64
C PRO A 75 -5.53 -48.70 14.22
N LYS A 76 -5.28 -49.85 13.59
CA LYS A 76 -6.34 -50.84 13.35
C LYS A 76 -6.60 -51.59 14.65
N VAL A 77 -7.86 -51.84 14.98
CA VAL A 77 -8.24 -52.70 16.10
C VAL A 77 -7.80 -54.14 15.80
N PRO A 78 -6.95 -54.76 16.63
CA PRO A 78 -6.54 -56.15 16.44
C PRO A 78 -7.72 -57.12 16.62
N PRO A 79 -7.64 -58.32 16.03
CA PRO A 79 -8.65 -59.35 16.29
C PRO A 79 -8.66 -59.77 17.76
N VAL A 80 -9.83 -60.18 18.25
CA VAL A 80 -10.01 -60.69 19.61
C VAL A 80 -9.45 -62.12 19.67
N ASN A 81 -8.30 -62.31 20.30
CA ASN A 81 -7.64 -63.62 20.44
C ASN A 81 -7.48 -64.06 21.90
N LYS A 82 -7.72 -63.16 22.86
CA LYS A 82 -7.67 -63.41 24.31
C LYS A 82 -8.73 -62.56 25.01
N THR A 83 -9.44 -63.15 25.97
CA THR A 83 -10.31 -62.43 26.91
C THR A 83 -9.47 -62.01 28.11
N TYR A 84 -9.46 -60.73 28.44
CA TYR A 84 -8.72 -60.18 29.58
C TYR A 84 -9.67 -59.95 30.74
N THR A 85 -9.18 -60.13 31.97
CA THR A 85 -9.89 -59.64 33.15
C THR A 85 -9.66 -58.12 33.30
N VAL A 86 -10.71 -57.35 33.55
CA VAL A 86 -10.66 -55.89 33.58
C VAL A 86 -11.21 -55.35 34.89
N ASP A 87 -10.43 -54.52 35.57
CA ASP A 87 -10.89 -53.69 36.70
C ASP A 87 -11.12 -52.26 36.22
N ILE A 88 -12.22 -51.63 36.64
CA ILE A 88 -12.50 -50.22 36.36
C ILE A 88 -12.50 -49.43 37.66
N PHE A 89 -11.62 -48.43 37.74
CA PHE A 89 -11.47 -47.52 38.88
C PHE A 89 -12.07 -46.17 38.55
N THR A 90 -13.00 -45.70 39.39
CA THR A 90 -13.41 -44.30 39.45
C THR A 90 -13.19 -43.76 40.85
N THR A 91 -13.00 -42.44 41.01
CA THR A 91 -12.65 -41.82 42.28
C THR A 91 -13.72 -40.86 42.75
N PHE A 92 -13.92 -40.74 44.06
CA PHE A 92 -14.76 -39.70 44.66
C PHE A 92 -13.98 -38.88 45.69
N CYS A 93 -14.15 -37.56 45.64
CA CYS A 93 -13.67 -36.62 46.65
C CYS A 93 -14.85 -35.87 47.29
N ALA A 94 -14.72 -35.54 48.57
CA ALA A 94 -15.74 -34.77 49.29
C ALA A 94 -16.06 -33.44 48.57
N GLY A 95 -17.34 -33.18 48.33
CA GLY A 95 -17.86 -32.00 47.64
C GLY A 95 -18.20 -32.20 46.16
N GLU A 96 -17.91 -33.36 45.58
CA GLU A 96 -18.40 -33.71 44.24
C GLU A 96 -19.91 -34.04 44.26
N PRO A 97 -20.69 -33.68 43.23
CA PRO A 97 -22.14 -33.94 43.23
C PRO A 97 -22.47 -35.43 43.19
N TYR A 98 -23.31 -35.90 44.12
CA TYR A 98 -23.74 -37.31 44.17
C TYR A 98 -24.39 -37.79 42.87
N GLU A 99 -25.26 -36.97 42.27
CA GLU A 99 -25.95 -37.30 41.01
C GLU A 99 -24.97 -37.60 39.86
N MET A 100 -23.85 -36.87 39.80
CA MET A 100 -22.81 -37.06 38.80
C MET A 100 -22.10 -38.41 38.99
N ILE A 101 -21.75 -38.75 40.23
CA ILE A 101 -21.12 -40.03 40.56
C ILE A 101 -22.06 -41.20 40.30
N GLU A 102 -23.34 -41.05 40.67
CA GLU A 102 -24.37 -42.06 40.43
C GLU A 102 -24.57 -42.31 38.93
N GLU A 103 -24.66 -41.25 38.11
CA GLU A 103 -24.74 -41.35 36.65
C GLU A 103 -23.55 -42.14 36.08
N THR A 104 -22.33 -41.78 36.50
CA THR A 104 -21.10 -42.41 36.04
C THR A 104 -21.00 -43.87 36.48
N LEU A 105 -21.30 -44.21 37.74
CA LEU A 105 -21.26 -45.59 38.24
C LEU A 105 -22.28 -46.49 37.52
N ARG A 106 -23.51 -46.01 37.31
CA ARG A 106 -24.53 -46.75 36.56
C ARG A 106 -24.08 -47.01 35.12
N ALA A 107 -23.44 -46.03 34.49
CA ALA A 107 -22.90 -46.17 33.13
C ALA A 107 -21.70 -47.12 33.07
N ILE A 108 -20.81 -47.12 34.08
CA ILE A 108 -19.71 -48.08 34.17
C ILE A 108 -20.26 -49.51 34.27
N VAL A 109 -21.21 -49.76 35.19
CA VAL A 109 -21.85 -51.08 35.36
C VAL A 109 -22.55 -51.55 34.07
N ALA A 110 -23.02 -50.62 33.24
CA ALA A 110 -23.66 -50.91 31.96
C ALA A 110 -22.67 -51.24 30.81
N ILE A 111 -21.35 -51.19 31.04
CA ILE A 111 -20.34 -51.62 30.05
C ILE A 111 -20.52 -53.12 29.77
N THR A 112 -20.61 -53.48 28.49
CA THR A 112 -20.98 -54.84 28.06
C THR A 112 -19.87 -55.86 28.21
N TYR A 113 -18.61 -55.43 28.22
CA TYR A 113 -17.46 -56.32 28.42
C TYR A 113 -17.35 -56.72 29.90
N PRO A 114 -17.12 -58.01 30.25
CA PRO A 114 -17.01 -58.44 31.64
C PRO A 114 -15.93 -57.68 32.42
N HIS A 115 -16.30 -57.07 33.53
CA HIS A 115 -15.39 -56.24 34.35
C HIS A 115 -15.82 -56.21 35.81
N THR A 116 -14.90 -55.78 36.68
CA THR A 116 -15.16 -55.50 38.10
C THR A 116 -14.98 -54.01 38.37
N THR A 117 -15.97 -53.38 39.00
CA THR A 117 -15.98 -51.93 39.21
C THR A 117 -15.62 -51.59 40.65
N TYR A 118 -14.76 -50.58 40.81
CA TYR A 118 -14.28 -50.07 42.09
C TYR A 118 -14.53 -48.56 42.17
N LEU A 119 -15.23 -48.14 43.22
CA LEU A 119 -15.31 -46.74 43.64
C LEU A 119 -14.23 -46.48 44.70
N CYS A 120 -13.24 -45.68 44.35
CA CYS A 120 -12.17 -45.26 45.25
C CYS A 120 -12.64 -43.97 45.95
N ASP A 121 -13.23 -44.10 47.13
CA ASP A 121 -13.85 -43.02 47.88
C ASP A 121 -12.89 -42.43 48.93
N GLU A 122 -12.45 -41.18 48.73
CA GLU A 122 -11.59 -40.48 49.70
C GLU A 122 -12.35 -39.94 50.93
N ALA A 123 -13.68 -39.88 50.88
CA ALA A 123 -14.55 -39.36 51.94
C ALA A 123 -15.12 -40.45 52.86
N ASP A 124 -15.03 -41.72 52.46
CA ASP A 124 -15.67 -42.85 53.13
C ASP A 124 -17.19 -42.67 53.32
N ASP A 125 -17.85 -42.18 52.28
CA ASP A 125 -19.21 -41.65 52.33
C ASP A 125 -20.28 -42.76 52.52
N PRO A 126 -21.13 -42.68 53.55
CA PRO A 126 -22.16 -43.70 53.82
C PRO A 126 -23.25 -43.83 52.74
N TYR A 127 -23.55 -42.76 52.00
CA TYR A 127 -24.49 -42.83 50.88
C TYR A 127 -23.85 -43.59 49.71
N LEU A 128 -22.59 -43.30 49.38
CA LEU A 128 -21.89 -43.99 48.30
C LEU A 128 -21.62 -45.46 48.62
N LYS A 129 -21.36 -45.83 49.89
CA LYS A 129 -21.30 -47.24 50.30
C LYS A 129 -22.59 -48.00 49.98
N ARG A 130 -23.75 -47.41 50.30
CA ARG A 130 -25.06 -48.01 50.01
C ARG A 130 -25.31 -48.11 48.51
N LEU A 131 -24.99 -47.05 47.76
CA LEU A 131 -25.13 -47.05 46.31
C LEU A 131 -24.23 -48.13 45.67
N CYS A 132 -22.99 -48.26 46.12
CA CYS A 132 -22.07 -49.30 45.66
C CYS A 132 -22.62 -50.71 45.91
N ALA A 133 -23.14 -50.98 47.11
CA ALA A 133 -23.76 -52.26 47.42
C ALA A 133 -24.97 -52.57 46.53
N GLN A 134 -25.79 -51.56 46.21
CA GLN A 134 -26.94 -51.71 45.31
C GLN A 134 -26.53 -51.99 43.86
N LEU A 135 -25.43 -51.38 43.40
CA LEU A 135 -24.95 -51.50 42.01
C LEU A 135 -23.98 -52.68 41.81
N GLY A 136 -23.60 -53.41 42.87
CA GLY A 136 -22.58 -54.45 42.79
C GLY A 136 -21.16 -53.90 42.56
N VAL A 137 -20.90 -52.68 43.02
CA VAL A 137 -19.59 -52.00 42.91
C VAL A 137 -18.81 -52.19 44.20
N HIS A 138 -17.50 -52.45 44.10
CA HIS A 138 -16.61 -52.51 45.26
C HIS A 138 -16.30 -51.09 45.76
N HIS A 139 -16.73 -50.78 46.97
CA HIS A 139 -16.36 -49.53 47.65
C HIS A 139 -14.99 -49.71 48.32
N VAL A 140 -14.05 -48.81 47.99
CA VAL A 140 -12.68 -48.83 48.52
C VAL A 140 -12.35 -47.47 49.12
N THR A 141 -11.90 -47.47 50.37
CA THR A 141 -11.45 -46.26 51.08
C THR A 141 -10.02 -46.42 51.61
N ARG A 142 -9.42 -45.32 52.10
CA ARG A 142 -8.09 -45.31 52.72
C ARG A 142 -8.02 -44.33 53.88
N LEU A 143 -7.26 -44.69 54.91
CA LEU A 143 -7.04 -43.85 56.10
C LEU A 143 -5.99 -42.75 55.83
N GLU A 144 -4.89 -43.08 55.13
CA GLU A 144 -3.84 -42.12 54.80
C GLU A 144 -4.06 -41.45 53.42
N LYS A 145 -4.35 -40.15 53.42
CA LYS A 145 -4.64 -39.34 52.21
C LYS A 145 -3.39 -38.72 51.57
N LYS A 146 -2.42 -39.56 51.19
CA LYS A 146 -1.20 -39.14 50.45
C LYS A 146 -1.40 -39.20 48.93
N ASN A 147 -0.77 -38.30 48.16
CA ASN A 147 -0.75 -38.34 46.68
C ASN A 147 -2.12 -38.27 45.97
N ALA A 148 -3.17 -37.74 46.63
CA ALA A 148 -4.50 -37.51 46.06
C ALA A 148 -4.99 -38.71 45.20
N LYS A 149 -5.46 -38.44 43.97
CA LYS A 149 -5.98 -39.43 43.03
C LYS A 149 -5.06 -40.63 42.79
N ALA A 150 -3.76 -40.40 42.54
CA ALA A 150 -2.79 -41.47 42.31
C ALA A 150 -2.67 -42.39 43.53
N GLY A 151 -2.64 -41.83 44.74
CA GLY A 151 -2.63 -42.61 45.98
C GLY A 151 -3.91 -43.42 46.19
N ASN A 152 -5.05 -42.88 45.78
CA ASN A 152 -6.33 -43.56 45.87
C ASN A 152 -6.43 -44.74 44.89
N ILE A 153 -6.01 -44.55 43.64
CA ILE A 153 -5.92 -45.63 42.64
C ILE A 153 -4.93 -46.71 43.10
N ASN A 154 -3.76 -46.35 43.63
CA ASN A 154 -2.79 -47.32 44.16
C ASN A 154 -3.31 -48.10 45.37
N ASN A 155 -4.26 -47.55 46.13
CA ASN A 155 -4.96 -48.28 47.18
C ASN A 155 -5.91 -49.33 46.62
N ALA A 156 -6.67 -48.99 45.58
CA ALA A 156 -7.56 -49.93 44.91
C ALA A 156 -6.80 -51.00 44.11
N LEU A 157 -5.64 -50.67 43.51
CA LEU A 157 -4.79 -51.64 42.81
C LEU A 157 -4.33 -52.78 43.73
N ARG A 158 -4.15 -52.53 45.03
CA ARG A 158 -3.78 -53.56 46.02
C ARG A 158 -4.93 -54.52 46.38
N GLN A 159 -6.17 -54.16 46.03
CA GLN A 159 -7.39 -54.92 46.38
C GLN A 159 -8.08 -55.53 45.16
N SER A 160 -7.45 -55.43 44.00
CA SER A 160 -8.01 -55.82 42.70
C SER A 160 -7.00 -56.69 41.95
N SER A 161 -7.47 -57.52 41.02
CA SER A 161 -6.67 -58.60 40.40
C SER A 161 -6.77 -58.70 38.88
N GLY A 162 -7.50 -57.81 38.23
CA GLY A 162 -7.68 -57.79 36.77
C GLY A 162 -6.38 -57.51 36.02
N GLU A 163 -6.17 -58.21 34.91
CA GLU A 163 -4.97 -58.04 34.05
C GLU A 163 -4.87 -56.63 33.47
N LEU A 164 -6.02 -55.99 33.22
CA LEU A 164 -6.15 -54.62 32.74
C LEU A 164 -6.88 -53.74 33.76
N CYS A 165 -6.49 -52.47 33.80
CA CYS A 165 -6.97 -51.48 34.76
C CYS A 165 -7.43 -50.23 34.03
N VAL A 166 -8.72 -49.92 34.04
CA VAL A 166 -9.26 -48.68 33.46
C VAL A 166 -9.33 -47.62 34.54
N VAL A 167 -8.80 -46.44 34.25
CA VAL A 167 -8.97 -45.25 35.09
C VAL A 167 -9.98 -44.31 34.43
N LEU A 168 -11.14 -44.13 35.06
CA LEU A 168 -12.21 -43.22 34.63
C LEU A 168 -12.40 -42.13 35.67
N ASP A 169 -12.51 -40.88 35.23
CA ASP A 169 -12.86 -39.78 36.12
C ASP A 169 -14.34 -39.85 36.52
N PRO A 170 -14.70 -39.36 37.72
CA PRO A 170 -16.07 -39.39 38.22
C PRO A 170 -17.08 -38.62 37.36
N ASP A 171 -16.62 -37.67 36.55
CA ASP A 171 -17.46 -36.85 35.67
C ASP A 171 -17.53 -37.36 34.23
N HIS A 172 -16.86 -38.48 33.92
CA HIS A 172 -16.81 -39.08 32.58
C HIS A 172 -17.75 -40.29 32.49
N VAL A 173 -18.86 -40.11 31.79
CA VAL A 173 -19.87 -41.16 31.59
C VAL A 173 -19.47 -42.03 30.38
N PRO A 174 -19.11 -43.32 30.57
CA PRO A 174 -18.74 -44.20 29.48
C PRO A 174 -19.95 -44.71 28.68
N SER A 175 -19.73 -45.12 27.44
CA SER A 175 -20.69 -45.84 26.62
C SER A 175 -20.64 -47.35 26.90
N PRO A 176 -21.73 -48.11 26.66
CA PRO A 176 -21.74 -49.56 26.91
C PRO A 176 -20.62 -50.32 26.16
N ASP A 177 -20.22 -49.84 25.00
CA ASP A 177 -19.18 -50.40 24.13
C ASP A 177 -17.75 -49.89 24.43
N PHE A 178 -17.51 -49.32 25.63
CA PHE A 178 -16.24 -48.67 25.99
C PHE A 178 -14.98 -49.55 25.78
N LEU A 179 -15.06 -50.83 26.12
CA LEU A 179 -13.89 -51.73 26.08
C LEU A 179 -13.68 -52.41 24.71
N ASP A 180 -14.69 -52.41 23.84
CA ASP A 180 -14.71 -53.13 22.58
C ASP A 180 -13.53 -52.76 21.65
N PRO A 181 -13.20 -51.47 21.43
CA PRO A 181 -12.08 -51.10 20.57
C PRO A 181 -10.74 -51.03 21.33
N ILE A 182 -10.70 -51.34 22.63
CA ILE A 182 -9.53 -51.15 23.49
C ILE A 182 -8.81 -52.47 23.77
N VAL A 183 -9.54 -53.48 24.27
CA VAL A 183 -8.95 -54.64 24.93
C VAL A 183 -8.02 -55.44 24.01
N SER A 184 -8.38 -55.62 22.74
CA SER A 184 -7.57 -56.39 21.78
C SER A 184 -6.18 -55.79 21.49
N HIS A 185 -5.96 -54.50 21.79
CA HIS A 185 -4.62 -53.92 21.67
C HIS A 185 -3.62 -54.55 22.64
N PHE A 186 -4.06 -55.04 23.79
CA PHE A 186 -3.18 -55.70 24.76
C PHE A 186 -2.71 -57.09 24.33
N ASN A 187 -3.13 -57.61 23.17
CA ASN A 187 -2.53 -58.80 22.58
C ASN A 187 -1.03 -58.62 22.30
N ASP A 188 -0.56 -57.39 22.07
CA ASP A 188 0.87 -57.08 22.12
C ASP A 188 1.30 -56.92 23.59
N SER A 189 2.15 -57.83 24.06
CA SER A 189 2.66 -57.84 25.43
C SER A 189 3.50 -56.59 25.75
N ALA A 190 4.02 -55.87 24.75
CA ALA A 190 4.76 -54.63 24.96
C ALA A 190 3.87 -53.41 25.19
N ILE A 191 2.55 -53.50 24.96
CA ILE A 191 1.63 -52.38 25.22
C ILE A 191 1.37 -52.27 26.73
N GLY A 192 1.79 -51.13 27.29
CA GLY A 192 1.59 -50.78 28.69
C GLY A 192 0.28 -50.04 28.93
N PHE A 193 -0.19 -49.23 27.97
CA PHE A 193 -1.48 -48.56 28.08
C PHE A 193 -2.11 -48.19 26.73
N VAL A 194 -3.42 -48.02 26.75
CA VAL A 194 -4.26 -47.54 25.64
C VAL A 194 -5.04 -46.33 26.11
N GLN A 195 -4.87 -45.20 25.42
CA GLN A 195 -5.59 -43.96 25.68
C GLN A 195 -6.68 -43.77 24.62
N ILE A 196 -7.85 -43.31 25.04
CA ILE A 196 -8.92 -42.88 24.12
C ILE A 196 -9.18 -41.37 24.22
N VAL A 197 -10.10 -40.87 23.39
CA VAL A 197 -10.48 -39.46 23.33
C VAL A 197 -11.12 -38.99 24.63
N GLN A 198 -10.86 -37.74 25.03
CA GLN A 198 -11.71 -37.01 25.96
C GLN A 198 -12.66 -36.09 25.20
N ALA A 199 -13.95 -36.39 25.28
CA ALA A 199 -15.03 -35.58 24.73
C ALA A 199 -15.88 -35.00 25.86
N TYR A 200 -16.62 -33.92 25.58
CA TYR A 200 -17.34 -33.18 26.63
C TYR A 200 -18.80 -32.95 26.27
N LYS A 201 -19.70 -33.09 27.27
CA LYS A 201 -21.15 -32.90 27.08
C LYS A 201 -21.64 -31.47 27.35
N ASN A 202 -20.92 -30.67 28.15
CA ASN A 202 -21.36 -29.32 28.58
C ASN A 202 -20.73 -28.15 27.80
N SER A 203 -20.15 -28.38 26.62
CA SER A 203 -19.43 -27.36 25.85
C SER A 203 -20.29 -26.17 25.39
N GLU A 204 -21.63 -26.30 25.37
CA GLU A 204 -22.55 -25.21 25.01
C GLU A 204 -23.17 -24.49 26.23
N GLU A 205 -22.81 -24.88 27.46
CA GLU A 205 -23.33 -24.28 28.70
C GLU A 205 -22.92 -22.81 28.85
N SER A 206 -21.63 -22.52 28.64
CA SER A 206 -21.02 -21.18 28.72
C SER A 206 -19.94 -20.98 27.65
N PHE A 207 -19.56 -19.71 27.41
CA PHE A 207 -18.43 -19.40 26.52
C PHE A 207 -17.10 -19.93 27.07
N ILE A 208 -16.99 -20.06 28.39
CA ILE A 208 -15.80 -20.61 29.06
C ILE A 208 -15.72 -22.12 28.81
N ALA A 209 -16.82 -22.85 29.02
CA ALA A 209 -16.91 -24.28 28.68
C ALA A 209 -16.59 -24.51 27.19
N LYS A 210 -17.17 -23.70 26.32
CA LYS A 210 -16.91 -23.76 24.87
C LYS A 210 -15.45 -23.50 24.53
N GLY A 211 -14.84 -22.50 25.17
CA GLY A 211 -13.44 -22.14 24.97
C GLY A 211 -12.49 -23.23 25.46
N ALA A 212 -12.75 -23.77 26.65
CA ALA A 212 -11.99 -24.87 27.23
C ALA A 212 -12.02 -26.12 26.35
N ALA A 213 -13.21 -26.53 25.87
CA ALA A 213 -13.34 -27.65 24.94
C ALA A 213 -12.61 -27.38 23.61
N GLN A 214 -12.75 -26.16 23.06
CA GLN A 214 -12.10 -25.80 21.79
C GLN A 214 -10.57 -25.87 21.81
N GLN A 215 -9.94 -25.65 22.96
CA GLN A 215 -8.49 -25.74 23.11
C GLN A 215 -7.98 -27.19 23.00
N THR A 216 -8.82 -28.19 23.28
CA THR A 216 -8.38 -29.59 23.31
C THR A 216 -8.60 -30.33 21.98
N TYR A 217 -9.47 -29.84 21.09
CA TYR A 217 -9.85 -30.56 19.86
C TYR A 217 -8.69 -30.93 18.94
N GLN A 218 -7.67 -30.06 18.79
CA GLN A 218 -6.49 -30.41 17.98
C GLN A 218 -5.58 -31.41 18.69
N PHE A 219 -5.48 -31.29 20.01
CA PHE A 219 -4.67 -32.17 20.84
C PHE A 219 -5.22 -33.60 20.83
N TYR A 220 -6.49 -33.80 21.21
CA TYR A 220 -7.13 -35.13 21.16
C TYR A 220 -7.43 -35.60 19.73
N GLY A 221 -7.46 -34.70 18.75
CA GLY A 221 -7.63 -35.03 17.34
C GLY A 221 -6.33 -35.48 16.67
N PRO A 222 -5.86 -34.74 15.66
CA PRO A 222 -4.72 -35.14 14.84
C PRO A 222 -3.40 -35.29 15.60
N MET A 223 -3.17 -34.56 16.71
CA MET A 223 -1.89 -34.64 17.41
C MET A 223 -1.68 -35.99 18.10
N MET A 224 -2.66 -36.46 18.90
CA MET A 224 -2.57 -37.77 19.58
C MET A 224 -2.52 -38.95 18.59
N MET A 225 -3.17 -38.83 17.42
CA MET A 225 -3.04 -39.79 16.31
C MET A 225 -1.61 -39.90 15.77
N THR A 226 -0.87 -38.80 15.73
CA THR A 226 0.55 -38.82 15.34
C THR A 226 1.44 -39.28 16.48
N MET A 227 1.12 -38.93 17.72
CA MET A 227 1.83 -39.45 18.91
C MET A 227 1.76 -40.98 18.97
N ASN A 228 0.66 -41.59 18.52
CA ASN A 228 0.55 -43.04 18.35
C ASN A 228 1.60 -43.60 17.38
N HIS A 229 1.80 -42.95 16.23
CA HIS A 229 2.85 -43.34 15.29
C HIS A 229 4.26 -43.16 15.87
N TYR A 230 4.45 -42.14 16.71
CA TYR A 230 5.76 -41.81 17.28
C TYR A 230 6.11 -42.60 18.55
N GLY A 231 5.16 -43.34 19.13
CA GLY A 231 5.35 -44.03 20.41
C GLY A 231 5.45 -43.05 21.60
N THR A 232 4.67 -41.97 21.54
CA THR A 232 4.70 -40.87 22.52
C THR A 232 3.29 -40.49 22.98
N VAL A 233 2.33 -41.43 22.99
CA VAL A 233 0.96 -41.12 23.43
C VAL A 233 0.99 -40.72 24.90
N LEU A 234 0.24 -39.70 25.27
CA LEU A 234 0.14 -39.26 26.66
C LEU A 234 -1.05 -39.96 27.33
N ALA A 235 -0.86 -40.41 28.57
CA ALA A 235 -2.00 -40.69 29.45
C ALA A 235 -2.53 -39.33 29.96
N ILE A 236 -3.83 -39.11 29.84
CA ILE A 236 -4.48 -37.79 30.07
C ILE A 236 -5.46 -37.81 31.26
N GLY A 237 -5.19 -38.65 32.26
CA GLY A 237 -5.86 -38.61 33.56
C GLY A 237 -7.16 -39.39 33.62
N ALA A 238 -7.91 -39.47 32.52
CA ALA A 238 -9.13 -40.26 32.41
C ALA A 238 -9.20 -41.00 31.08
N ASN A 239 -10.10 -41.98 31.01
CA ASN A 239 -10.35 -42.80 29.83
C ASN A 239 -9.09 -43.54 29.35
N CYS A 240 -8.27 -44.01 30.30
CA CYS A 240 -7.04 -44.72 29.99
C CYS A 240 -7.07 -46.12 30.60
N THR A 241 -6.79 -47.11 29.75
CA THR A 241 -6.66 -48.51 30.17
C THR A 241 -5.18 -48.84 30.25
N PHE A 242 -4.74 -49.35 31.39
CA PHE A 242 -3.38 -49.75 31.66
C PHE A 242 -3.28 -51.27 31.79
N ARG A 243 -2.15 -51.83 31.40
CA ARG A 243 -1.77 -53.19 31.80
C ARG A 243 -1.29 -53.15 33.24
N ARG A 244 -1.83 -54.02 34.09
CA ARG A 244 -1.46 -54.07 35.52
C ARG A 244 0.04 -54.24 35.73
N THR A 245 0.65 -55.22 35.06
CA THR A 245 2.09 -55.48 35.18
C THR A 245 2.96 -54.29 34.74
N ALA A 246 2.45 -53.45 33.83
CA ALA A 246 3.13 -52.22 33.44
C ALA A 246 3.10 -51.19 34.57
N LEU A 247 1.93 -50.96 35.20
CA LEU A 247 1.83 -50.08 36.38
C LEU A 247 2.68 -50.58 37.54
N GLU A 248 2.66 -51.88 37.84
CA GLU A 248 3.48 -52.47 38.92
C GLU A 248 4.97 -52.28 38.68
N SER A 249 5.43 -52.34 37.42
CA SER A 249 6.85 -52.16 37.05
C SER A 249 7.42 -50.77 37.39
N ILE A 250 6.55 -49.78 37.62
CA ILE A 250 6.90 -48.41 38.02
C ILE A 250 6.42 -48.06 39.45
N GLY A 251 5.95 -49.04 40.20
CA GLY A 251 5.46 -48.84 41.58
C GLY A 251 4.02 -48.33 41.68
N GLY A 252 3.22 -48.52 40.63
CA GLY A 252 1.82 -48.09 40.54
C GLY A 252 1.64 -46.80 39.74
N HIS A 253 0.49 -46.16 39.90
CA HIS A 253 0.22 -44.84 39.34
C HIS A 253 1.15 -43.80 39.98
N ALA A 254 1.91 -43.06 39.16
CA ALA A 254 2.87 -42.07 39.64
C ALA A 254 2.17 -40.91 40.36
N ALA A 255 2.85 -40.26 41.32
CA ALA A 255 2.30 -39.12 42.06
C ALA A 255 2.67 -37.77 41.43
N GLY A 256 1.84 -36.74 41.61
CA GLY A 256 2.12 -35.38 41.14
C GLY A 256 0.85 -34.58 40.84
N LEU A 257 1.01 -33.34 40.33
CA LEU A 257 -0.11 -32.53 39.82
C LEU A 257 -0.51 -32.91 38.37
N ALA A 258 0.40 -33.53 37.63
CA ALA A 258 0.21 -34.12 36.32
C ALA A 258 0.57 -35.61 36.39
N GLU A 259 -0.08 -36.31 37.33
CA GLU A 259 0.21 -37.69 37.71
C GLU A 259 0.10 -38.68 36.53
N ASP A 260 -0.78 -38.38 35.59
CA ASP A 260 -1.08 -39.12 34.38
C ASP A 260 0.08 -39.08 33.38
N MET A 261 0.53 -37.86 33.04
CA MET A 261 1.70 -37.65 32.21
C MET A 261 2.95 -38.23 32.89
N HIS A 262 3.05 -38.10 34.22
CA HIS A 262 4.14 -38.70 34.99
C HIS A 262 4.16 -40.23 34.84
N THR A 263 3.01 -40.90 34.98
CA THR A 263 2.87 -42.34 34.75
C THR A 263 3.30 -42.72 33.34
N ALA A 264 2.83 -42.02 32.31
CA ALA A 264 3.22 -42.28 30.92
C ALA A 264 4.73 -42.12 30.70
N MET A 265 5.35 -41.08 31.28
CA MET A 265 6.81 -40.87 31.22
C MET A 265 7.58 -42.05 31.83
N GLN A 266 7.17 -42.54 33.00
CA GLN A 266 7.86 -43.67 33.64
C GLN A 266 7.68 -44.98 32.84
N LEU A 267 6.48 -45.24 32.32
CA LEU A 267 6.21 -46.41 31.49
C LEU A 267 7.05 -46.39 30.20
N HIS A 268 7.11 -45.25 29.51
CA HIS A 268 7.94 -45.09 28.33
C HIS A 268 9.45 -45.23 28.62
N ALA A 269 9.92 -44.71 29.76
CA ALA A 269 11.31 -44.87 30.18
C ALA A 269 11.67 -46.34 30.47
N LYS A 270 10.69 -47.14 30.92
CA LYS A 270 10.82 -48.61 31.09
C LYS A 270 10.66 -49.40 29.78
N GLY A 271 10.43 -48.74 28.65
CA GLY A 271 10.31 -49.37 27.33
C GLY A 271 8.91 -49.89 26.98
N TRP A 272 7.89 -49.62 27.81
CA TRP A 272 6.51 -49.94 27.46
C TRP A 272 6.03 -49.10 26.28
N LYS A 273 5.15 -49.66 25.45
CA LYS A 273 4.50 -48.98 24.33
C LYS A 273 3.13 -48.47 24.71
N SER A 274 2.70 -47.43 24.01
CA SER A 274 1.39 -46.79 24.19
C SER A 274 0.59 -46.82 22.89
N VAL A 275 -0.73 -46.96 22.96
CA VAL A 275 -1.64 -46.84 21.80
C VAL A 275 -2.68 -45.73 22.03
N TYR A 276 -3.02 -45.00 20.97
CA TYR A 276 -4.14 -44.06 20.97
C TYR A 276 -5.27 -44.53 20.07
N VAL A 277 -6.47 -44.71 20.64
CA VAL A 277 -7.68 -45.06 19.90
C VAL A 277 -8.56 -43.81 19.76
N PRO A 278 -8.72 -43.24 18.54
CA PRO A 278 -9.50 -42.03 18.32
C PRO A 278 -11.01 -42.31 18.28
N ALA A 279 -11.57 -42.73 19.42
CA ALA A 279 -12.99 -43.02 19.59
C ALA A 279 -13.57 -42.28 20.80
N VAL A 280 -14.76 -41.71 20.63
CA VAL A 280 -15.52 -41.02 21.70
C VAL A 280 -16.36 -42.06 22.44
N LEU A 281 -15.78 -42.69 23.46
CA LEU A 281 -16.44 -43.73 24.26
C LEU A 281 -16.81 -43.27 25.67
N ALA A 282 -16.42 -42.06 26.06
CA ALA A 282 -16.87 -41.43 27.30
C ALA A 282 -17.01 -39.92 27.10
N ARG A 283 -17.97 -39.31 27.81
CA ARG A 283 -18.16 -37.85 27.80
C ARG A 283 -18.08 -37.26 29.20
N GLY A 284 -17.11 -36.35 29.36
CA GLY A 284 -16.83 -35.63 30.59
C GLY A 284 -17.45 -34.23 30.66
N LEU A 285 -17.03 -33.48 31.70
CA LEU A 285 -17.38 -32.07 31.90
C LEU A 285 -16.14 -31.17 31.86
N VAL A 286 -16.20 -30.11 31.06
CA VAL A 286 -15.22 -29.00 31.11
C VAL A 286 -15.63 -27.95 32.15
N PRO A 287 -14.68 -27.16 32.67
CA PRO A 287 -15.03 -26.03 33.54
C PRO A 287 -15.97 -25.04 32.85
N SER A 288 -17.10 -24.71 33.51
CA SER A 288 -18.07 -23.74 32.99
C SER A 288 -17.91 -22.32 33.52
N THR A 289 -17.07 -22.12 34.56
CA THR A 289 -16.76 -20.82 35.20
C THR A 289 -15.29 -20.45 35.06
N LEU A 290 -14.96 -19.15 35.18
CA LEU A 290 -13.59 -18.67 34.97
C LEU A 290 -12.66 -19.15 36.09
N SER A 291 -13.15 -19.13 37.32
CA SER A 291 -12.40 -19.59 38.50
C SER A 291 -12.02 -21.08 38.38
N ALA A 292 -12.96 -21.93 37.97
CA ALA A 292 -12.72 -23.36 37.77
C ALA A 292 -11.70 -23.60 36.64
N TYR A 293 -11.86 -22.88 35.52
CA TYR A 293 -10.94 -22.98 34.39
C TYR A 293 -9.52 -22.55 34.77
N TYR A 294 -9.32 -21.39 35.43
CA TYR A 294 -7.99 -20.93 35.84
C TYR A 294 -7.33 -21.85 36.87
N LYS A 295 -8.07 -22.42 37.81
CA LYS A 295 -7.53 -23.44 38.74
C LYS A 295 -7.00 -24.66 37.99
N GLN A 296 -7.77 -25.14 37.02
CA GLN A 296 -7.36 -26.26 36.17
C GLN A 296 -6.11 -25.93 35.36
N GLN A 297 -6.08 -24.77 34.69
CA GLN A 297 -4.94 -24.34 33.89
C GLN A 297 -3.68 -24.11 34.73
N LEU A 298 -3.81 -23.57 35.95
CA LEU A 298 -2.69 -23.42 36.88
C LEU A 298 -2.14 -24.77 37.32
N LYS A 299 -3.01 -25.73 37.67
CA LYS A 299 -2.63 -27.10 38.02
C LYS A 299 -1.84 -27.75 36.89
N TRP A 300 -2.35 -27.69 35.67
CA TRP A 300 -1.70 -28.29 34.51
C TRP A 300 -0.38 -27.61 34.16
N SER A 301 -0.36 -26.28 34.13
CA SER A 301 0.86 -25.51 33.85
C SER A 301 1.96 -25.80 34.86
N ARG A 302 1.65 -25.72 36.17
CA ARG A 302 2.59 -26.03 37.25
C ARG A 302 3.06 -27.49 37.19
N GLY A 303 2.15 -28.43 36.98
CA GLY A 303 2.45 -29.86 36.94
C GLY A 303 3.37 -30.23 35.78
N VAL A 304 3.10 -29.73 34.58
CA VAL A 304 3.92 -30.00 33.40
C VAL A 304 5.31 -29.38 33.51
N PHE A 305 5.43 -28.15 34.03
CA PHE A 305 6.74 -27.57 34.31
C PHE A 305 7.48 -28.31 35.43
N ASP A 306 6.78 -28.80 36.46
CA ASP A 306 7.39 -29.64 37.50
C ASP A 306 8.05 -30.87 36.88
N LEU A 307 7.31 -31.61 36.05
CA LEU A 307 7.81 -32.80 35.39
C LEU A 307 9.02 -32.50 34.50
N LEU A 308 9.03 -31.35 33.81
CA LEU A 308 10.17 -30.93 32.99
C LEU A 308 11.45 -30.76 33.82
N VAL A 309 11.36 -30.22 35.04
CA VAL A 309 12.55 -29.89 35.85
C VAL A 309 12.91 -30.99 36.85
N THR A 310 11.95 -31.78 37.34
CA THR A 310 12.18 -32.79 38.39
C THR A 310 12.24 -34.23 37.87
N VAL A 311 11.48 -34.57 36.83
CA VAL A 311 11.31 -35.95 36.33
C VAL A 311 12.05 -36.17 35.01
N TYR A 312 11.87 -35.29 34.03
CA TYR A 312 12.45 -35.40 32.70
C TYR A 312 13.98 -35.58 32.72
N PRO A 313 14.77 -34.83 33.52
CA PRO A 313 16.22 -35.01 33.58
C PRO A 313 16.63 -36.40 34.08
N LYS A 314 15.87 -36.96 35.04
CA LYS A 314 16.12 -38.29 35.62
C LYS A 314 15.84 -39.42 34.62
N LEU A 315 14.82 -39.24 33.77
CA LEU A 315 14.41 -40.22 32.77
C LEU A 315 15.07 -39.99 31.40
N PHE A 316 15.83 -38.92 31.22
CA PHE A 316 16.31 -38.46 29.92
C PHE A 316 17.06 -39.55 29.14
N THR A 317 17.98 -40.27 29.78
CA THR A 317 18.80 -41.31 29.13
C THR A 317 17.99 -42.55 28.74
N GLN A 318 16.83 -42.76 29.34
CA GLN A 318 15.95 -43.92 29.12
C GLN A 318 14.97 -43.71 27.97
N PHE A 319 14.81 -42.46 27.51
CA PHE A 319 13.91 -42.12 26.41
C PHE A 319 14.54 -42.31 25.03
N THR A 320 13.71 -42.74 24.07
CA THR A 320 14.02 -42.62 22.65
C THR A 320 14.16 -41.14 22.24
N LEU A 321 14.82 -40.86 21.10
CA LEU A 321 14.97 -39.48 20.61
C LEU A 321 13.62 -38.77 20.43
N ARG A 322 12.59 -39.47 19.94
CA ARG A 322 11.24 -38.90 19.77
C ARG A 322 10.60 -38.54 21.12
N GLN A 323 10.72 -39.42 22.11
CA GLN A 323 10.21 -39.18 23.46
C GLN A 323 10.96 -38.00 24.13
N LYS A 324 12.29 -37.91 23.95
CA LYS A 324 13.08 -36.75 24.43
C LYS A 324 12.55 -35.44 23.88
N ILE A 325 12.36 -35.37 22.56
CA ILE A 325 11.84 -34.17 21.88
C ILE A 325 10.41 -33.87 22.34
N HIS A 326 9.54 -34.87 22.36
CA HIS A 326 8.13 -34.71 22.75
C HIS A 326 7.99 -34.16 24.18
N TYR A 327 8.58 -34.83 25.18
CA TYR A 327 8.48 -34.42 26.57
C TYR A 327 9.18 -33.09 26.89
N ALA A 328 10.22 -32.71 26.13
CA ALA A 328 10.84 -31.40 26.24
C ALA A 328 9.98 -30.25 25.69
N LEU A 329 9.16 -30.53 24.66
CA LEU A 329 8.43 -29.48 23.93
C LEU A 329 7.00 -29.24 24.44
N ILE A 330 6.34 -30.21 25.11
CA ILE A 330 5.00 -30.01 25.71
C ILE A 330 4.91 -28.73 26.57
N PRO A 331 5.89 -28.42 27.45
CA PRO A 331 5.84 -27.23 28.30
C PRO A 331 5.81 -25.90 27.52
N LEU A 332 6.21 -25.88 26.25
CA LEU A 332 6.12 -24.67 25.40
C LEU A 332 4.68 -24.17 25.28
N HIS A 333 3.67 -25.04 25.35
CA HIS A 333 2.28 -24.61 25.36
C HIS A 333 2.01 -23.59 26.48
N TYR A 334 2.51 -23.85 27.69
CA TYR A 334 2.35 -22.96 28.84
C TYR A 334 3.31 -21.77 28.77
N LEU A 335 4.49 -21.91 28.15
CA LEU A 335 5.41 -20.78 27.98
C LEU A 335 4.82 -19.66 27.09
N SER A 336 3.77 -19.97 26.31
CA SER A 336 3.03 -18.98 25.51
C SER A 336 2.49 -17.80 26.34
N GLY A 337 2.27 -17.96 27.64
CA GLY A 337 1.83 -16.87 28.53
C GLY A 337 2.81 -15.69 28.56
N ILE A 338 4.13 -15.98 28.58
CA ILE A 338 5.18 -14.95 28.51
C ILE A 338 5.14 -14.24 27.15
N ILE A 339 4.89 -14.99 26.08
CA ILE A 339 4.89 -14.47 24.71
C ILE A 339 3.66 -13.60 24.44
N PHE A 340 2.49 -13.97 24.96
CA PHE A 340 1.32 -13.10 24.95
C PHE A 340 1.60 -11.80 25.70
N PHE A 341 2.23 -11.87 26.88
CA PHE A 341 2.61 -10.68 27.62
C PHE A 341 3.57 -9.76 26.83
N LEU A 342 4.60 -10.31 26.19
CA LEU A 342 5.49 -9.54 25.31
C LEU A 342 4.71 -8.89 24.16
N ASN A 343 3.82 -9.63 23.50
CA ASN A 343 2.98 -9.12 22.41
C ASN A 343 2.04 -8.00 22.87
N PHE A 344 1.56 -8.02 24.12
CA PHE A 344 0.77 -6.92 24.67
C PHE A 344 1.62 -5.68 24.93
N LEU A 345 2.83 -5.88 25.47
CA LEU A 345 3.74 -4.78 25.79
C LEU A 345 4.26 -4.05 24.54
N ILE A 346 4.57 -4.76 23.45
CA ILE A 346 5.14 -4.14 22.24
C ILE A 346 4.34 -2.91 21.76
N PRO A 347 3.03 -2.99 21.47
CA PRO A 347 2.28 -1.82 21.02
C PRO A 347 2.08 -0.77 22.12
N ILE A 348 1.94 -1.17 23.39
CA ILE A 348 1.82 -0.24 24.53
C ILE A 348 3.09 0.61 24.66
N LEU A 349 4.26 -0.04 24.76
CA LEU A 349 5.55 0.63 24.89
C LEU A 349 5.88 1.44 23.64
N SER A 350 5.55 0.92 22.45
CA SER A 350 5.76 1.64 21.19
C SER A 350 4.99 2.96 21.13
N LEU A 351 3.73 2.95 21.59
CA LEU A 351 2.89 4.15 21.66
C LEU A 351 3.35 5.12 22.75
N CYS A 352 3.71 4.61 23.93
CA CYS A 352 4.18 5.45 25.05
C CYS A 352 5.53 6.12 24.78
N PHE A 353 6.44 5.43 24.10
CA PHE A 353 7.78 5.94 23.81
C PHE A 353 7.95 6.51 22.39
N HIS A 354 6.91 6.43 21.55
CA HIS A 354 6.96 6.85 20.14
C HIS A 354 8.13 6.20 19.38
N THR A 355 8.34 4.90 19.61
CA THR A 355 9.45 4.13 19.02
C THR A 355 8.94 2.91 18.29
N SER A 356 9.49 2.64 17.11
CA SER A 356 9.14 1.44 16.34
C SER A 356 10.05 0.25 16.62
N PRO A 357 9.52 -0.98 16.76
CA PRO A 357 10.34 -2.19 16.77
C PRO A 357 11.03 -2.41 15.42
N MET A 358 10.43 -2.01 14.29
CA MET A 358 10.97 -2.27 12.96
C MET A 358 10.79 -1.09 11.98
N LYS A 359 11.72 -0.92 11.05
CA LYS A 359 11.70 0.06 9.96
C LYS A 359 11.21 -0.63 8.68
N MET A 360 9.93 -0.93 8.63
CA MET A 360 9.30 -1.59 7.49
C MET A 360 7.92 -1.00 7.25
N ASP A 361 7.59 -0.81 5.98
CA ASP A 361 6.25 -0.37 5.58
C ASP A 361 5.20 -1.46 5.88
N ILE A 362 3.98 -1.05 6.22
CA ILE A 362 2.91 -2.00 6.57
C ILE A 362 2.47 -2.84 5.38
N THR A 363 2.49 -2.29 4.16
CA THR A 363 2.15 -3.05 2.96
C THR A 363 3.25 -4.05 2.63
N GLU A 364 4.51 -3.68 2.83
CA GLU A 364 5.64 -4.59 2.71
C GLU A 364 5.57 -5.72 3.73
N PHE A 365 5.35 -5.39 5.02
CA PHE A 365 5.17 -6.38 6.08
C PHE A 365 4.00 -7.34 5.76
N GLY A 366 2.86 -6.78 5.33
CA GLY A 366 1.70 -7.57 4.92
C GLY A 366 2.00 -8.50 3.75
N LEU A 367 2.71 -8.02 2.72
CA LEU A 367 3.10 -8.82 1.56
C LEU A 367 4.06 -9.97 1.93
N ILE A 368 5.01 -9.75 2.84
CA ILE A 368 5.93 -10.83 3.27
C ILE A 368 5.28 -11.83 4.24
N ALA A 369 4.32 -11.38 5.06
CA ALA A 369 3.65 -12.23 6.05
C ALA A 369 2.55 -13.10 5.42
N LEU A 370 1.86 -12.59 4.40
CA LEU A 370 0.66 -13.22 3.82
C LEU A 370 0.89 -14.67 3.34
N PRO A 371 1.99 -15.03 2.63
CA PRO A 371 2.26 -16.41 2.24
C PRO A 371 2.30 -17.36 3.44
N PHE A 372 3.05 -16.98 4.47
CA PHE A 372 3.23 -17.79 5.67
C PHE A 372 1.91 -17.96 6.44
N LEU A 373 1.19 -16.86 6.72
CA LEU A 373 -0.10 -16.89 7.41
C LEU A 373 -1.14 -17.73 6.66
N THR A 374 -1.15 -17.63 5.32
CA THR A 374 -2.08 -18.40 4.48
C THR A 374 -1.83 -19.89 4.60
N VAL A 375 -0.58 -20.35 4.52
CA VAL A 375 -0.26 -21.78 4.63
C VAL A 375 -0.57 -22.31 6.03
N VAL A 376 -0.27 -21.55 7.09
CA VAL A 376 -0.63 -21.93 8.48
C VAL A 376 -2.14 -22.15 8.60
N VAL A 377 -2.95 -21.21 8.10
CA VAL A 377 -4.41 -21.32 8.14
C VAL A 377 -4.92 -22.49 7.30
N LEU A 378 -4.38 -22.69 6.08
CA LEU A 378 -4.83 -23.76 5.19
C LEU A 378 -4.45 -25.15 5.71
N ILE A 379 -3.23 -25.32 6.27
CA ILE A 379 -2.85 -26.56 6.97
C ILE A 379 -3.85 -26.79 8.10
N ARG A 380 -4.06 -25.80 8.99
CA ARG A 380 -5.00 -25.92 10.11
C ARG A 380 -6.41 -26.28 9.66
N GLN A 381 -6.88 -25.81 8.51
CA GLN A 381 -8.19 -26.19 7.98
C GLN A 381 -8.19 -27.61 7.41
N PHE A 382 -7.11 -28.05 6.78
CA PHE A 382 -6.98 -29.39 6.22
C PHE A 382 -6.97 -30.46 7.31
N VAL A 383 -6.21 -30.26 8.39
CA VAL A 383 -6.10 -31.25 9.48
C VAL A 383 -7.41 -31.47 10.25
N GLN A 384 -8.38 -30.58 10.12
CA GLN A 384 -9.70 -30.71 10.76
C GLN A 384 -10.53 -31.89 10.24
N TRP A 385 -10.07 -32.64 9.24
CA TRP A 385 -10.72 -33.90 8.87
C TRP A 385 -10.57 -34.96 9.97
N TRP A 386 -9.53 -34.84 10.80
CA TRP A 386 -9.17 -35.77 11.86
C TRP A 386 -9.46 -35.25 13.28
N VAL A 387 -10.37 -34.29 13.43
CA VAL A 387 -11.04 -34.06 14.73
C VAL A 387 -12.20 -35.03 14.89
N MET A 388 -12.67 -35.23 16.12
CA MET A 388 -13.57 -36.33 16.51
C MET A 388 -14.97 -36.16 15.97
N GLU A 389 -15.49 -34.94 16.04
CA GLU A 389 -16.86 -34.67 15.62
C GLU A 389 -16.96 -33.52 14.62
N ASP A 390 -18.00 -33.54 13.79
CA ASP A 390 -18.25 -32.46 12.83
C ASP A 390 -18.51 -31.11 13.49
N THR A 391 -19.07 -31.12 14.70
CA THR A 391 -19.36 -29.96 15.55
C THR A 391 -18.08 -29.31 16.09
N GLU A 392 -17.02 -30.10 16.27
CA GLU A 392 -15.70 -29.63 16.72
C GLU A 392 -14.94 -28.89 15.62
N ARG A 393 -15.36 -28.95 14.36
CA ARG A 393 -14.65 -28.32 13.23
C ARG A 393 -14.86 -26.79 13.19
N GLY A 394 -13.78 -26.02 13.01
CA GLY A 394 -13.83 -24.56 12.82
C GLY A 394 -12.52 -23.83 13.17
N PHE A 395 -12.57 -22.50 13.26
CA PHE A 395 -11.41 -21.67 13.64
C PHE A 395 -11.14 -21.62 15.16
N HIS A 396 -12.06 -22.14 16.00
CA HIS A 396 -11.89 -22.19 17.46
C HIS A 396 -11.56 -20.84 18.12
N VAL A 397 -12.16 -19.76 17.60
CA VAL A 397 -11.84 -18.38 18.04
C VAL A 397 -12.08 -18.18 19.54
N ILE A 398 -13.12 -18.78 20.11
CA ILE A 398 -13.44 -18.63 21.54
C ILE A 398 -12.34 -19.28 22.40
N GLY A 399 -11.89 -20.48 22.01
CA GLY A 399 -10.77 -21.15 22.66
C GLY A 399 -9.47 -20.34 22.59
N GLY A 400 -9.17 -19.76 21.43
CA GLY A 400 -8.01 -18.88 21.25
C GLY A 400 -8.06 -17.62 22.12
N LEU A 401 -9.20 -16.93 22.15
CA LEU A 401 -9.39 -15.73 22.99
C LEU A 401 -9.29 -16.05 24.49
N LEU A 402 -9.88 -17.17 24.93
CA LEU A 402 -9.78 -17.62 26.32
C LEU A 402 -8.33 -17.95 26.69
N MET A 403 -7.58 -18.60 25.80
CA MET A 403 -6.16 -18.93 26.01
C MET A 403 -5.30 -17.67 26.14
N ILE A 404 -5.52 -16.67 25.26
CA ILE A 404 -4.85 -15.36 25.34
C ILE A 404 -5.15 -14.70 26.70
N GLY A 405 -6.41 -14.72 27.16
CA GLY A 405 -6.81 -14.20 28.47
C GLY A 405 -6.28 -14.97 29.69
N THR A 406 -5.60 -16.10 29.48
CA THR A 406 -5.01 -16.97 30.52
C THR A 406 -3.51 -16.75 30.68
N TRP A 407 -2.93 -15.82 29.92
CA TRP A 407 -1.48 -15.54 29.88
C TRP A 407 -0.82 -15.45 31.27
N TRP A 408 -1.46 -14.76 32.22
CA TRP A 408 -0.90 -14.53 33.55
C TRP A 408 -0.94 -15.79 34.43
N VAL A 409 -1.91 -16.68 34.23
CA VAL A 409 -2.01 -17.97 34.94
C VAL A 409 -0.88 -18.89 34.50
N PHE A 410 -0.54 -18.90 33.22
CA PHE A 410 0.59 -19.65 32.70
C PHE A 410 1.93 -19.12 33.21
N ILE A 411 2.10 -17.79 33.27
CA ILE A 411 3.27 -17.19 33.91
C ILE A 411 3.34 -17.59 35.39
N LEU A 412 2.22 -17.59 36.10
CA LEU A 412 2.18 -18.00 37.51
C LEU A 412 2.59 -19.47 37.68
N GLY A 413 2.11 -20.38 36.82
CA GLY A 413 2.51 -21.79 36.83
C GLY A 413 4.02 -21.99 36.60
N PHE A 414 4.60 -21.19 35.71
CA PHE A 414 6.04 -21.16 35.47
C PHE A 414 6.81 -20.63 36.70
N LEU A 415 6.43 -19.47 37.24
CA LEU A 415 7.05 -18.87 38.42
C LEU A 415 6.94 -19.78 39.66
N TYR A 416 5.79 -20.40 39.88
CA TYR A 416 5.60 -21.35 40.98
C TYR A 416 6.50 -22.58 40.85
N THR A 417 6.82 -23.00 39.63
CA THR A 417 7.83 -24.05 39.41
C THR A 417 9.22 -23.55 39.78
N LEU A 418 9.60 -22.37 39.30
CA LEU A 418 10.92 -21.78 39.59
C LEU A 418 11.16 -21.55 41.09
N PHE A 419 10.14 -21.10 41.82
CA PHE A 419 10.23 -20.81 43.26
C PHE A 419 9.81 -22.00 44.15
N GLY A 420 9.51 -23.17 43.58
CA GLY A 420 9.13 -24.35 44.36
C GLY A 420 7.81 -24.20 45.13
N VAL A 421 6.93 -23.30 44.72
CA VAL A 421 5.62 -23.08 45.35
C VAL A 421 4.73 -24.30 45.11
N LYS A 422 4.22 -24.88 46.21
CA LYS A 422 3.32 -26.03 46.18
C LYS A 422 1.89 -25.57 45.93
N VAL A 423 1.25 -26.16 44.92
CA VAL A 423 -0.18 -25.96 44.64
C VAL A 423 -0.93 -27.17 45.22
N PRO A 424 -1.90 -27.00 46.14
CA PRO A 424 -2.66 -28.12 46.68
C PRO A 424 -3.57 -28.72 45.60
N TYR A 425 -3.78 -30.04 45.66
CA TYR A 425 -4.76 -30.72 44.82
C TYR A 425 -6.15 -30.42 45.38
N VAL A 426 -6.94 -29.61 44.66
CA VAL A 426 -8.33 -29.31 45.01
C VAL A 426 -9.20 -29.71 43.82
N PRO A 427 -10.23 -30.58 44.00
CA PRO A 427 -11.17 -30.91 42.95
C PRO A 427 -11.76 -29.64 42.32
N THR A 428 -11.92 -29.67 40.99
CA THR A 428 -12.45 -28.50 40.28
C THR A 428 -13.94 -28.41 40.55
N PRO A 429 -14.49 -27.27 41.03
CA PRO A 429 -15.92 -27.16 41.31
C PRO A 429 -16.78 -27.52 40.08
N LYS A 430 -17.80 -28.36 40.28
CA LYS A 430 -18.70 -28.86 39.23
C LYS A 430 -20.15 -28.38 39.38
N ASP A 431 -20.44 -27.55 40.37
CA ASP A 431 -21.79 -27.08 40.73
C ASP A 431 -22.24 -25.81 39.97
N GLY A 432 -21.38 -25.26 39.10
CA GLY A 432 -21.68 -24.09 38.26
C GLY A 432 -21.86 -22.76 39.02
N LYS A 433 -21.71 -22.76 40.36
CA LYS A 433 -21.88 -21.57 41.19
C LYS A 433 -20.58 -20.78 41.23
N GLU A 434 -20.60 -19.56 40.69
CA GLU A 434 -19.43 -18.69 40.67
C GLU A 434 -19.48 -17.66 41.82
N ALA A 435 -18.51 -17.74 42.74
CA ALA A 435 -18.26 -16.68 43.71
C ALA A 435 -17.76 -15.40 43.01
N ASN A 436 -17.70 -14.27 43.72
CA ASN A 436 -17.22 -13.01 43.15
C ASN A 436 -15.78 -13.13 42.58
N ASN A 437 -15.66 -13.21 41.25
CA ASN A 437 -14.40 -13.46 40.51
C ASN A 437 -13.73 -12.16 40.02
N TRP A 438 -14.03 -10.99 40.63
CA TRP A 438 -13.39 -9.71 40.26
C TRP A 438 -11.86 -9.73 40.38
N PRO A 439 -11.27 -10.30 41.46
CA PRO A 439 -9.82 -10.35 41.58
C PRO A 439 -9.12 -11.11 40.45
N LEU A 440 -9.76 -12.16 39.91
CA LEU A 440 -9.20 -12.97 38.81
C LEU A 440 -9.12 -12.21 37.48
N ASN A 441 -9.87 -11.11 37.34
CA ASN A 441 -9.88 -10.28 36.14
C ASN A 441 -8.87 -9.13 36.20
N ILE A 442 -8.27 -8.84 37.37
CA ILE A 442 -7.38 -7.69 37.57
C ILE A 442 -6.23 -7.64 36.55
N PRO A 443 -5.46 -8.73 36.29
CA PRO A 443 -4.37 -8.66 35.31
C PRO A 443 -4.83 -8.28 33.90
N ASN A 444 -5.97 -8.81 33.47
CA ASN A 444 -6.55 -8.50 32.16
C ASN A 444 -7.10 -7.06 32.11
N ILE A 445 -7.71 -6.57 33.20
CA ILE A 445 -8.17 -5.18 33.32
C ILE A 445 -7.00 -4.20 33.26
N ILE A 446 -5.86 -4.52 33.88
CA ILE A 446 -4.66 -3.67 33.83
C ILE A 446 -4.18 -3.53 32.38
N ILE A 447 -4.02 -4.64 31.64
CA ILE A 447 -3.60 -4.60 30.23
C ILE A 447 -4.63 -3.86 29.36
N LEU A 448 -5.93 -4.04 29.62
CA LEU A 448 -7.00 -3.29 28.95
C LEU A 448 -6.84 -1.78 29.14
N LEU A 449 -6.72 -1.32 30.39
CA LEU A 449 -6.62 0.10 30.72
C LEU A 449 -5.31 0.71 30.19
N LEU A 450 -4.18 0.00 30.33
CA LEU A 450 -2.90 0.44 29.77
C LEU A 450 -2.96 0.57 28.25
N SER A 451 -3.64 -0.35 27.55
CA SER A 451 -3.80 -0.27 26.09
C SER A 451 -4.64 0.92 25.66
N LEU A 452 -5.76 1.18 26.35
CA LEU A 452 -6.63 2.34 26.07
C LEU A 452 -5.91 3.67 26.38
N PHE A 453 -5.18 3.70 27.49
CA PHE A 453 -4.33 4.83 27.85
C PHE A 453 -3.25 5.07 26.80
N SER A 454 -2.50 4.03 26.39
CA SER A 454 -1.43 4.18 25.40
C SER A 454 -1.94 4.61 24.03
N ILE A 455 -3.12 4.17 23.61
CA ILE A 455 -3.78 4.65 22.37
C ILE A 455 -4.06 6.15 22.48
N SER A 456 -4.71 6.56 23.56
CA SER A 456 -5.12 7.94 23.77
C SER A 456 -3.92 8.86 23.87
N TYR A 457 -2.93 8.49 24.69
CA TYR A 457 -1.68 9.21 24.86
C TYR A 457 -0.88 9.26 23.55
N GLY A 458 -0.64 8.11 22.91
CA GLY A 458 0.20 7.98 21.72
C GLY A 458 -0.31 8.76 20.51
N LEU A 459 -1.61 8.72 20.24
CA LEU A 459 -2.24 9.48 19.16
C LEU A 459 -2.43 10.97 19.51
N TYR A 460 -2.55 11.30 20.79
CA TYR A 460 -2.62 12.69 21.22
C TYR A 460 -1.26 13.40 21.06
N THR A 461 -0.16 12.76 21.45
CA THR A 461 1.18 13.36 21.43
C THR A 461 1.79 13.39 20.03
N ASP A 462 1.70 12.29 19.28
CA ASP A 462 2.31 12.20 17.95
C ASP A 462 1.39 11.48 16.96
N TRP A 463 0.78 12.25 16.08
CA TRP A 463 -0.13 11.75 15.06
C TRP A 463 0.63 11.38 13.79
N ASN A 464 0.99 10.11 13.68
CA ASN A 464 1.69 9.56 12.52
C ASN A 464 1.17 8.15 12.16
N PRO A 465 1.43 7.65 10.92
CA PRO A 465 0.95 6.35 10.47
C PRO A 465 1.39 5.16 11.33
N TYR A 466 2.58 5.27 11.93
CA TYR A 466 3.14 4.24 12.78
C TYR A 466 2.37 4.12 14.10
N ASN A 467 2.15 5.24 14.80
CA ASN A 467 1.35 5.27 16.02
C ASN A 467 -0.10 4.86 15.74
N LEU A 468 -0.65 5.21 14.58
CA LEU A 468 -1.96 4.71 14.15
C LEU A 468 -1.98 3.17 14.07
N THR A 469 -0.93 2.58 13.47
CA THR A 469 -0.80 1.12 13.37
C THR A 469 -0.67 0.47 14.76
N MET A 470 0.20 1.00 15.62
CA MET A 470 0.34 0.47 16.99
C MET A 470 -0.94 0.64 17.81
N SER A 471 -1.73 1.69 17.54
CA SER A 471 -3.03 1.88 18.19
C SER A 471 -4.03 0.79 17.81
N VAL A 472 -3.98 0.27 16.58
CA VAL A 472 -4.80 -0.87 16.15
C VAL A 472 -4.39 -2.13 16.92
N PHE A 473 -3.09 -2.41 17.06
CA PHE A 473 -2.60 -3.56 17.83
C PHE A 473 -2.93 -3.45 19.33
N ALA A 474 -2.77 -2.26 19.94
CA ALA A 474 -3.23 -2.01 21.29
C ALA A 474 -4.76 -2.13 21.42
N GLY A 475 -5.51 -1.75 20.38
CA GLY A 475 -6.96 -1.93 20.31
C GLY A 475 -7.35 -3.42 20.30
N LEU A 476 -6.59 -4.27 19.61
CA LEU A 476 -6.77 -5.73 19.66
C LEU A 476 -6.51 -6.28 21.07
N ASN A 477 -5.48 -5.78 21.78
CA ASN A 477 -5.25 -6.15 23.18
C ASN A 477 -6.49 -5.82 24.03
N ALA A 478 -7.04 -4.60 23.87
CA ALA A 478 -8.24 -4.18 24.58
C ALA A 478 -9.45 -5.09 24.27
N VAL A 479 -9.63 -5.52 23.01
CA VAL A 479 -10.68 -6.46 22.63
C VAL A 479 -10.48 -7.83 23.30
N PHE A 480 -9.26 -8.37 23.32
CA PHE A 480 -8.98 -9.68 23.93
C PHE A 480 -9.20 -9.68 25.45
N MET A 481 -8.72 -8.64 26.13
CA MET A 481 -8.90 -8.48 27.57
C MET A 481 -10.37 -8.22 27.92
N GLY A 482 -11.03 -7.31 27.18
CA GLY A 482 -12.44 -7.01 27.34
C GLY A 482 -13.32 -8.25 27.13
N PHE A 483 -13.03 -9.07 26.12
CA PHE A 483 -13.72 -10.34 25.90
C PHE A 483 -13.61 -11.26 27.11
N THR A 484 -12.40 -11.42 27.67
CA THR A 484 -12.16 -12.28 28.84
C THR A 484 -12.95 -11.81 30.07
N VAL A 485 -12.97 -10.50 30.33
CA VAL A 485 -13.76 -9.89 31.40
C VAL A 485 -15.26 -10.11 31.17
N LEU A 486 -15.73 -9.92 29.94
CA LEU A 486 -17.15 -10.10 29.58
C LEU A 486 -17.62 -11.55 29.75
N ILE A 487 -16.86 -12.54 29.26
CA ILE A 487 -17.25 -13.95 29.40
C ILE A 487 -17.24 -14.42 30.86
N SER A 488 -16.39 -13.81 31.72
CA SER A 488 -16.39 -14.07 33.17
C SER A 488 -17.69 -13.63 33.87
N ARG A 489 -18.53 -12.83 33.20
CA ARG A 489 -19.80 -12.29 33.70
C ARG A 489 -21.00 -12.69 32.86
N GLN A 490 -20.85 -13.69 32.00
CA GLN A 490 -21.91 -14.15 31.10
C GLN A 490 -23.25 -14.44 31.81
N PRO A 491 -23.31 -15.07 33.01
CA PRO A 491 -24.58 -15.31 33.70
C PRO A 491 -25.33 -14.02 34.03
N GLN A 492 -24.62 -13.00 34.52
CA GLN A 492 -25.19 -11.70 34.88
C GLN A 492 -25.71 -10.96 33.64
N PHE A 493 -24.96 -11.00 32.54
CA PHE A 493 -25.39 -10.43 31.26
C PHE A 493 -26.61 -11.15 30.64
N ARG A 494 -26.69 -12.48 30.75
CA ARG A 494 -27.88 -13.24 30.29
C ARG A 494 -29.14 -12.81 31.06
N ILE A 495 -29.04 -12.65 32.37
CA ILE A 495 -30.15 -12.17 33.21
C ILE A 495 -30.56 -10.74 32.81
N LEU A 496 -29.59 -9.85 32.61
CA LEU A 496 -29.84 -8.46 32.18
C LEU A 496 -30.48 -8.40 30.78
N ALA A 497 -30.02 -9.22 29.84
CA ALA A 497 -30.55 -9.27 28.48
C ALA A 497 -32.00 -9.75 28.42
N VAL A 498 -32.37 -10.74 29.23
CA VAL A 498 -33.76 -11.21 29.36
C VAL A 498 -34.67 -10.12 29.94
N ARG A 499 -34.14 -9.27 30.85
CA ARG A 499 -34.89 -8.13 31.41
C ARG A 499 -35.13 -6.99 30.41
N HIS A 500 -34.31 -6.84 29.37
CA HIS A 500 -34.43 -5.75 28.40
C HIS A 500 -34.78 -6.26 26.98
N LYS A 501 -36.03 -6.05 26.55
CA LYS A 501 -36.55 -6.51 25.24
C LYS A 501 -35.66 -6.15 24.04
N ARG A 502 -35.17 -4.90 23.93
CA ARG A 502 -34.29 -4.49 22.81
C ARG A 502 -32.98 -5.27 22.76
N LEU A 503 -32.41 -5.58 23.94
CA LEU A 503 -31.16 -6.29 24.07
C LEU A 503 -31.34 -7.78 23.74
N ASN A 504 -32.48 -8.37 24.16
CA ASN A 504 -32.89 -9.71 23.78
C ASN A 504 -33.13 -9.83 22.26
N SER A 505 -33.86 -8.90 21.65
CA SER A 505 -34.10 -8.86 20.19
C SER A 505 -32.80 -8.76 19.40
N GLY A 506 -31.85 -7.93 19.84
CA GLY A 506 -30.51 -7.83 19.22
C GLY A 506 -29.71 -9.14 19.31
N LEU A 507 -29.77 -9.83 20.45
CA LEU A 507 -29.12 -11.14 20.61
C LEU A 507 -29.76 -12.25 19.76
N LEU A 508 -31.09 -12.23 19.61
CA LEU A 508 -31.82 -13.15 18.73
C LEU A 508 -31.45 -12.92 17.26
N PHE A 509 -31.41 -11.66 16.80
CA PHE A 509 -30.95 -11.32 15.45
C PHE A 509 -29.51 -11.79 15.20
N LEU A 510 -28.59 -11.55 16.14
CA LEU A 510 -27.21 -12.05 16.03
C LEU A 510 -27.14 -13.58 15.96
N ARG A 511 -28.03 -14.29 16.66
CA ARG A 511 -28.12 -15.75 16.62
C ARG A 511 -28.61 -16.24 15.25
N GLU A 512 -29.58 -15.56 14.64
CA GLU A 512 -30.04 -15.87 13.28
C GLU A 512 -28.98 -15.58 12.21
N VAL A 513 -28.32 -14.42 12.27
CA VAL A 513 -27.21 -14.07 11.35
C VAL A 513 -26.09 -15.10 11.47
N LYS A 514 -25.76 -15.52 12.69
CA LYS A 514 -24.79 -16.59 12.94
C LYS A 514 -25.22 -17.92 12.31
N GLY A 515 -26.50 -18.26 12.36
CA GLY A 515 -27.06 -19.45 11.70
C GLY A 515 -26.86 -19.44 10.20
N HIS A 516 -27.21 -18.33 9.54
CA HIS A 516 -27.02 -18.15 8.09
C HIS A 516 -25.54 -18.16 7.70
N PHE A 517 -24.68 -17.46 8.46
CA PHE A 517 -23.24 -17.48 8.27
C PHE A 517 -22.68 -18.91 8.40
N TRP A 518 -23.19 -19.72 9.33
CA TRP A 518 -22.77 -21.10 9.53
C TRP A 518 -23.00 -21.99 8.30
N ILE A 519 -24.12 -21.78 7.60
CA ILE A 519 -24.48 -22.52 6.37
C ILE A 519 -23.51 -22.16 5.23
N ILE A 520 -23.28 -20.85 5.01
CA ILE A 520 -22.33 -20.35 4.00
C ILE A 520 -20.92 -20.87 4.29
N ARG A 521 -20.51 -20.75 5.56
CA ARG A 521 -19.22 -21.21 6.06
C ARG A 521 -18.99 -22.71 5.81
N ARG A 522 -20.00 -23.57 6.04
CA ARG A 522 -19.90 -25.02 5.76
C ARG A 522 -19.60 -25.29 4.28
N ARG A 523 -20.25 -24.57 3.36
CA ARG A 523 -19.98 -24.70 1.92
C ARG A 523 -18.56 -24.26 1.56
N ILE A 524 -18.13 -23.10 2.04
CA ILE A 524 -16.79 -22.55 1.77
C ILE A 524 -15.69 -23.49 2.30
N TYR A 525 -15.79 -23.96 3.55
CA TYR A 525 -14.78 -24.86 4.10
C TYR A 525 -14.70 -26.21 3.40
N THR A 526 -15.81 -26.70 2.85
CA THR A 526 -15.79 -27.95 2.09
C THR A 526 -14.92 -27.80 0.84
N VAL A 527 -15.00 -26.65 0.16
CA VAL A 527 -14.15 -26.32 -0.99
C VAL A 527 -12.70 -26.12 -0.55
N VAL A 528 -12.46 -25.24 0.43
CA VAL A 528 -11.10 -24.92 0.93
C VAL A 528 -10.35 -26.17 1.40
N ARG A 529 -11.03 -27.12 2.04
CA ARG A 529 -10.42 -28.38 2.50
C ARG A 529 -10.16 -29.38 1.38
N ARG A 530 -10.83 -29.27 0.23
CA ARG A 530 -10.59 -30.14 -0.95
C ARG A 530 -9.51 -29.61 -1.88
N THR A 531 -9.23 -28.30 -1.86
CA THR A 531 -8.23 -27.65 -2.73
C THR A 531 -7.11 -26.89 -2.00
N PRO A 532 -6.68 -27.27 -0.77
CA PRO A 532 -5.83 -26.42 0.05
C PRO A 532 -4.40 -26.29 -0.50
N LEU A 533 -3.86 -27.35 -1.12
CA LEU A 533 -2.53 -27.29 -1.75
C LEU A 533 -2.53 -26.36 -2.97
N LEU A 534 -3.54 -26.45 -3.82
CA LEU A 534 -3.68 -25.55 -4.99
C LEU A 534 -3.80 -24.09 -4.53
N LEU A 535 -4.64 -23.81 -3.53
CA LEU A 535 -4.78 -22.47 -2.96
C LEU A 535 -3.47 -21.98 -2.35
N SER A 536 -2.75 -22.85 -1.63
CA SER A 536 -1.44 -22.51 -1.06
C SER A 536 -0.45 -22.12 -2.16
N ILE A 537 -0.34 -22.89 -3.24
CA ILE A 537 0.57 -22.61 -4.36
C ILE A 537 0.18 -21.32 -5.09
N LEU A 538 -1.11 -21.14 -5.43
CA LEU A 538 -1.60 -19.98 -6.17
C LEU A 538 -1.45 -18.67 -5.40
N LEU A 539 -1.47 -18.71 -4.07
CA LEU A 539 -1.33 -17.52 -3.23
C LEU A 539 0.12 -17.26 -2.83
N THR A 540 0.93 -18.29 -2.57
CA THR A 540 2.30 -18.11 -2.07
C THR A 540 3.31 -17.86 -3.19
N CYS A 541 3.32 -18.68 -4.24
CA CYS A 541 4.36 -18.62 -5.27
C CYS A 541 4.38 -17.29 -6.03
N PRO A 542 3.25 -16.73 -6.48
CA PRO A 542 3.25 -15.44 -7.17
C PRO A 542 3.69 -14.28 -6.27
N ILE A 543 3.34 -14.32 -4.98
CA ILE A 543 3.71 -13.25 -4.03
C ILE A 543 5.20 -13.31 -3.71
N ILE A 544 5.73 -14.49 -3.38
CA ILE A 544 7.17 -14.68 -3.14
C ILE A 544 7.96 -14.28 -4.39
N TYR A 545 7.50 -14.72 -5.57
CA TYR A 545 8.08 -14.33 -6.85
C TYR A 545 8.04 -12.81 -7.05
N MET A 546 6.89 -12.17 -6.84
CA MET A 546 6.70 -10.73 -7.00
C MET A 546 7.59 -9.93 -6.06
N VAL A 547 7.67 -10.30 -4.77
CA VAL A 547 8.53 -9.61 -3.80
C VAL A 547 10.01 -9.77 -4.16
N HIS A 548 10.43 -10.99 -4.51
CA HIS A 548 11.81 -11.26 -4.94
C HIS A 548 12.17 -10.48 -6.22
N PHE A 549 11.24 -10.37 -7.18
CA PHE A 549 11.46 -9.60 -8.40
C PHE A 549 11.38 -8.08 -8.19
N ARG A 550 10.53 -7.59 -7.28
CA ARG A 550 10.49 -6.17 -6.90
C ARG A 550 11.86 -5.71 -6.38
N GLN A 551 12.53 -6.54 -5.59
CA GLN A 551 13.87 -6.27 -5.06
C GLN A 551 14.97 -6.30 -6.14
N LYS A 552 14.76 -7.03 -7.26
CA LYS A 552 15.68 -7.04 -8.42
C LYS A 552 15.49 -5.85 -9.37
N GLY A 553 14.54 -4.95 -9.07
CA GLY A 553 14.16 -3.83 -9.91
C GLY A 553 13.11 -4.27 -10.92
N LEU A 554 11.93 -3.65 -10.87
CA LEU A 554 10.95 -3.76 -11.96
C LEU A 554 11.61 -3.22 -13.24
N PRO A 555 11.45 -3.87 -14.41
CA PRO A 555 11.73 -3.20 -15.66
C PRO A 555 10.93 -1.89 -15.67
N PRO A 556 11.52 -0.76 -16.10
CA PRO A 556 10.82 0.51 -16.11
C PRO A 556 9.49 0.30 -16.80
N THR A 557 8.40 0.61 -16.08
CA THR A 557 7.14 0.83 -16.75
C THR A 557 7.45 1.96 -17.73
N ILE A 558 7.47 1.64 -19.02
CA ILE A 558 7.58 2.63 -20.07
C ILE A 558 6.40 3.57 -19.81
N TYR A 559 6.69 4.73 -19.24
CA TYR A 559 5.67 5.71 -18.97
C TYR A 559 5.04 6.03 -20.32
N LYS A 560 3.80 5.58 -20.49
CA LYS A 560 2.96 6.01 -21.60
C LYS A 560 2.93 7.53 -21.57
N ASP A 561 3.04 8.11 -22.76
CA ASP A 561 2.92 9.53 -23.01
C ASP A 561 1.82 10.12 -22.10
N HIS A 562 2.20 11.03 -21.19
CA HIS A 562 1.28 11.59 -20.19
C HIS A 562 0.22 12.49 -20.83
N ARG A 563 0.42 12.86 -22.09
CA ARG A 563 -0.55 13.61 -22.85
C ARG A 563 -1.78 12.74 -23.10
N VAL A 564 -2.96 13.29 -22.78
CA VAL A 564 -4.23 12.58 -22.99
C VAL A 564 -4.35 12.26 -24.48
N ASN A 565 -4.54 10.98 -24.82
CA ASN A 565 -4.65 10.57 -26.21
C ASN A 565 -6.03 10.96 -26.75
N PHE A 566 -6.07 11.97 -27.61
CA PHE A 566 -7.27 12.42 -28.32
C PHE A 566 -7.07 12.28 -29.83
N PHE A 567 -8.15 12.33 -30.59
CA PHE A 567 -8.11 12.32 -32.05
C PHE A 567 -9.27 13.16 -32.59
N LEU A 568 -8.98 14.19 -33.39
CA LEU A 568 -9.98 15.06 -33.98
C LEU A 568 -10.29 14.66 -35.42
N THR A 569 -11.56 14.73 -35.78
CA THR A 569 -12.04 14.53 -37.14
C THR A 569 -12.49 15.86 -37.72
N GLY A 570 -12.22 16.10 -38.99
CA GLY A 570 -12.66 17.34 -39.62
C GLY A 570 -13.07 17.19 -41.07
N ILE A 571 -13.68 18.25 -41.58
CA ILE A 571 -14.03 18.39 -43.00
C ILE A 571 -13.61 19.77 -43.52
N ASP A 572 -13.03 19.82 -44.72
CA ASP A 572 -12.70 21.05 -45.42
C ASP A 572 -13.81 21.45 -46.38
N ALA A 573 -14.48 22.55 -46.06
CA ALA A 573 -15.65 23.03 -46.78
C ALA A 573 -15.32 24.00 -47.93
N ARG A 574 -14.05 24.46 -48.04
CA ARG A 574 -13.45 25.35 -49.06
C ARG A 574 -14.15 26.69 -49.37
N SER A 575 -15.46 26.87 -49.23
CA SER A 575 -16.16 28.14 -49.41
C SER A 575 -17.27 28.36 -48.39
N VAL A 576 -17.38 29.61 -47.90
CA VAL A 576 -18.40 30.06 -46.93
C VAL A 576 -19.81 30.02 -47.55
N ASN A 577 -19.94 30.17 -48.88
CA ASN A 577 -21.22 30.25 -49.59
C ASN A 577 -21.84 28.88 -49.89
N THR A 578 -21.05 27.80 -49.86
CA THR A 578 -21.51 26.43 -50.18
C THR A 578 -22.32 25.76 -49.07
N MET A 579 -22.49 26.41 -47.91
CA MET A 579 -23.21 25.87 -46.76
C MET A 579 -24.50 26.62 -46.40
N GLY A 580 -24.96 27.55 -47.24
CA GLY A 580 -26.25 28.22 -47.04
C GLY A 580 -27.44 27.25 -47.01
N THR A 581 -27.34 26.05 -47.59
CA THR A 581 -28.49 25.14 -47.75
C THR A 581 -28.18 23.63 -47.78
N ALA A 582 -26.92 23.17 -47.70
CA ALA A 582 -26.57 21.81 -48.16
C ALA A 582 -25.82 20.88 -47.17
N PHE A 583 -25.89 21.13 -45.86
CA PHE A 583 -25.72 20.05 -44.88
C PHE A 583 -27.00 19.97 -44.05
N PRO A 584 -27.87 18.96 -44.28
CA PRO A 584 -28.98 18.74 -43.37
C PRO A 584 -28.36 18.30 -42.03
N LEU A 585 -28.29 19.23 -41.08
CA LEU A 585 -28.03 18.93 -39.67
C LEU A 585 -29.18 18.14 -39.02
N SER A 586 -30.16 17.73 -39.82
CA SER A 586 -31.31 16.91 -39.47
C SER A 586 -31.71 16.04 -40.67
N GLY A 587 -31.17 14.82 -40.75
CA GLY A 587 -31.57 13.83 -41.77
C GLY A 587 -30.85 12.49 -41.56
N GLU A 588 -31.56 11.56 -40.91
CA GLU A 588 -31.35 10.10 -40.70
C GLU A 588 -29.97 9.49 -40.40
N ASN A 589 -28.82 10.12 -40.69
CA ASN A 589 -27.49 9.69 -40.22
C ASN A 589 -26.70 10.85 -39.60
N LYS A 590 -26.74 10.93 -38.27
CA LYS A 590 -26.15 11.96 -37.39
C LYS A 590 -24.62 11.91 -37.33
N THR A 591 -23.94 12.21 -38.44
CA THR A 591 -22.46 12.26 -38.44
C THR A 591 -21.97 13.63 -37.98
N HIS A 592 -21.06 13.66 -36.99
CA HIS A 592 -20.50 14.89 -36.40
C HIS A 592 -19.00 14.99 -36.70
N PHE A 593 -18.50 16.18 -37.07
CA PHE A 593 -17.06 16.47 -37.24
C PHE A 593 -16.60 17.45 -36.17
N ASP A 594 -15.41 17.23 -35.61
CA ASP A 594 -14.82 18.09 -34.58
C ASP A 594 -14.25 19.40 -35.15
N ILE A 595 -13.71 19.38 -36.38
CA ILE A 595 -13.13 20.55 -37.06
C ILE A 595 -13.86 20.84 -38.38
N LEU A 596 -14.29 22.09 -38.59
CA LEU A 596 -14.83 22.56 -39.87
C LEU A 596 -13.88 23.61 -40.46
N SER A 597 -13.22 23.30 -41.58
CA SER A 597 -12.28 24.20 -42.26
C SER A 597 -12.96 25.06 -43.32
N PHE A 598 -12.61 26.35 -43.35
CA PHE A 598 -13.12 27.36 -44.26
C PHE A 598 -11.96 28.15 -44.86
N HIS A 599 -11.98 28.38 -46.17
CA HIS A 599 -10.97 29.20 -46.81
C HIS A 599 -11.42 30.66 -46.84
N VAL A 600 -10.57 31.53 -46.31
CA VAL A 600 -10.76 32.98 -46.32
C VAL A 600 -9.64 33.58 -47.14
N ARG A 601 -9.99 34.38 -48.16
CA ARG A 601 -8.99 35.08 -48.97
C ARG A 601 -8.36 36.20 -48.14
N TRP A 602 -7.04 36.34 -48.25
CA TRP A 602 -6.31 37.47 -47.68
C TRP A 602 -6.87 38.80 -48.19
N ALA A 603 -6.87 39.84 -47.35
CA ALA A 603 -7.44 41.16 -47.63
C ALA A 603 -8.96 41.22 -47.87
N SER A 604 -9.73 40.17 -47.57
CA SER A 604 -11.21 40.20 -47.69
C SER A 604 -11.94 41.02 -46.61
N GLY A 605 -11.27 41.36 -45.49
CA GLY A 605 -11.76 42.22 -44.41
C GLY A 605 -12.89 41.64 -43.52
N TYR A 606 -13.41 40.44 -43.83
CA TYR A 606 -14.63 39.92 -43.21
C TYR A 606 -14.47 38.48 -42.66
N LEU A 607 -14.72 38.31 -41.37
CA LEU A 607 -14.89 37.01 -40.72
C LEU A 607 -16.38 36.61 -40.77
N PRO A 608 -16.76 35.39 -41.23
CA PRO A 608 -18.16 34.99 -41.34
C PRO A 608 -18.76 34.59 -39.98
N THR A 609 -18.94 35.57 -39.09
CA THR A 609 -19.34 35.40 -37.68
C THR A 609 -20.60 34.56 -37.49
N ARG A 610 -21.66 34.77 -38.27
CA ARG A 610 -22.91 33.96 -38.22
C ARG A 610 -22.67 32.49 -38.54
N THR A 611 -21.79 32.20 -39.51
CA THR A 611 -21.41 30.84 -39.87
C THR A 611 -20.60 30.22 -38.75
N LEU A 612 -19.60 30.92 -38.22
CA LEU A 612 -18.81 30.46 -37.07
C LEU A 612 -19.69 30.16 -35.84
N ASP A 613 -20.69 31.00 -35.53
CA ASP A 613 -21.64 30.73 -34.46
C ASP A 613 -22.50 29.47 -34.69
N SER A 614 -22.81 29.15 -35.95
CA SER A 614 -23.47 27.88 -36.30
C SER A 614 -22.53 26.69 -36.06
N VAL A 615 -21.25 26.80 -36.46
CA VAL A 615 -20.21 25.78 -36.22
C VAL A 615 -20.10 25.44 -34.73
N TYR A 616 -19.98 26.45 -33.87
CA TYR A 616 -19.89 26.24 -32.43
C TYR A 616 -21.17 25.65 -31.82
N ARG A 617 -22.37 26.10 -32.26
CA ARG A 617 -23.65 25.54 -31.78
C ARG A 617 -23.82 24.07 -32.09
N ASN A 618 -23.21 23.59 -33.17
CA ASN A 618 -23.20 22.18 -33.54
C ASN A 618 -22.10 21.37 -32.83
N GLY A 619 -21.31 22.00 -31.95
CA GLY A 619 -20.24 21.37 -31.18
C GLY A 619 -18.92 21.20 -31.93
N SER A 620 -18.75 21.86 -33.08
CA SER A 620 -17.53 21.80 -33.90
C SER A 620 -16.66 23.05 -33.71
N LEU A 621 -15.37 22.95 -34.04
CA LEU A 621 -14.40 24.05 -34.02
C LEU A 621 -14.08 24.54 -35.44
N PRO A 622 -14.11 25.86 -35.69
CA PRO A 622 -13.74 26.38 -36.98
C PRO A 622 -12.21 26.38 -37.17
N MET A 623 -11.78 26.02 -38.37
CA MET A 623 -10.44 26.27 -38.90
C MET A 623 -10.52 27.25 -40.05
N ILE A 624 -9.72 28.32 -39.99
CA ILE A 624 -9.64 29.34 -41.01
C ILE A 624 -8.34 29.12 -41.77
N THR A 625 -8.48 28.68 -43.01
CA THR A 625 -7.38 28.55 -43.96
C THR A 625 -7.24 29.88 -44.69
N TRP A 626 -6.23 30.66 -44.32
CA TRP A 626 -5.97 31.98 -44.87
C TRP A 626 -5.13 31.86 -46.14
N VAL A 627 -5.81 31.98 -47.29
CA VAL A 627 -5.20 31.76 -48.60
C VAL A 627 -4.75 33.08 -49.21
N LEU A 628 -3.52 33.13 -49.68
CA LEU A 628 -2.94 34.28 -50.39
C LEU A 628 -3.49 34.35 -51.83
N PRO A 629 -3.67 35.56 -52.40
CA PRO A 629 -4.10 35.70 -53.79
C PRO A 629 -3.04 35.16 -54.76
N SER A 630 -3.50 34.60 -55.90
CA SER A 630 -2.63 34.00 -56.93
C SER A 630 -1.83 35.01 -57.74
N ARG A 631 -2.19 36.30 -57.72
CA ARG A 631 -1.41 37.43 -58.23
C ARG A 631 -1.59 38.62 -57.28
N LEU A 632 -0.48 39.14 -56.78
CA LEU A 632 -0.44 40.45 -56.13
C LEU A 632 -0.23 41.50 -57.23
N SER A 633 -1.06 42.54 -57.24
CA SER A 633 -1.04 43.58 -58.29
C SER A 633 0.22 44.45 -58.28
N ASP A 634 0.95 44.46 -57.16
CA ASP A 634 2.19 45.20 -56.97
C ASP A 634 3.33 44.22 -56.69
N ASN A 635 4.52 44.45 -57.27
CA ASN A 635 5.73 43.60 -57.15
C ASN A 635 6.29 43.43 -55.70
N ALA A 636 5.55 43.78 -54.65
CA ALA A 636 5.98 43.70 -53.25
C ALA A 636 5.48 42.42 -52.56
N SER A 637 6.35 41.79 -51.72
CA SER A 637 6.00 40.61 -50.96
C SER A 637 4.92 40.92 -49.90
N VAL A 638 3.86 40.10 -49.82
CA VAL A 638 2.89 40.18 -48.71
C VAL A 638 3.57 39.97 -47.36
N PHE A 639 4.59 39.11 -47.30
CA PHE A 639 5.31 38.83 -46.07
C PHE A 639 6.10 40.05 -45.58
N GLU A 640 6.78 40.75 -46.48
CA GLU A 640 7.49 41.99 -46.15
C GLU A 640 6.51 43.11 -45.74
N ARG A 641 5.34 43.21 -46.39
CA ARG A 641 4.28 44.16 -46.00
C ARG A 641 3.73 43.86 -44.61
N ILE A 642 3.65 42.60 -44.20
CA ILE A 642 3.28 42.21 -42.83
C ILE A 642 4.39 42.65 -41.84
N THR A 643 5.65 42.31 -42.10
CA THR A 643 6.75 42.62 -41.17
C THR A 643 7.04 44.12 -41.03
N ASN A 644 6.78 44.89 -42.08
CA ASN A 644 6.92 46.35 -42.08
C ASN A 644 5.69 47.08 -41.50
N GLY A 645 4.66 46.34 -41.05
CA GLY A 645 3.46 46.90 -40.43
C GLY A 645 2.43 47.49 -41.39
N ASN A 646 2.63 47.38 -42.72
CA ASN A 646 1.69 47.90 -43.72
C ASN A 646 0.31 47.21 -43.65
N GLU A 647 0.23 46.01 -43.08
CA GLU A 647 -1.01 45.24 -42.91
C GLU A 647 -1.60 45.35 -41.48
N ASP A 648 -1.03 46.17 -40.59
CA ASP A 648 -1.45 46.25 -39.18
C ASP A 648 -2.92 46.66 -39.01
N ALA A 649 -3.42 47.59 -39.84
CA ALA A 649 -4.82 48.02 -39.80
C ALA A 649 -5.78 46.86 -40.14
N TYR A 650 -5.41 46.05 -41.13
CA TYR A 650 -6.14 44.84 -41.52
C TYR A 650 -6.08 43.77 -40.42
N LEU A 651 -4.88 43.49 -39.88
CA LEU A 651 -4.70 42.54 -38.78
C LEU A 651 -5.47 42.98 -37.52
N LEU A 652 -5.51 44.28 -37.22
CA LEU A 652 -6.25 44.83 -36.09
C LEU A 652 -7.76 44.66 -36.25
N GLN A 653 -8.30 44.85 -37.47
CA GLN A 653 -9.71 44.59 -37.77
C GLN A 653 -10.07 43.12 -37.53
N PHE A 654 -9.22 42.19 -37.97
CA PHE A 654 -9.38 40.76 -37.67
C PHE A 654 -9.26 40.46 -36.18
N CYS A 655 -8.30 41.08 -35.50
CA CYS A 655 -8.11 40.92 -34.07
C CYS A 655 -9.36 41.32 -33.27
N ARG A 656 -10.01 42.44 -33.65
CA ARG A 656 -11.27 42.87 -33.03
C ARG A 656 -12.39 41.84 -33.21
N GLN A 657 -12.51 41.24 -34.40
CA GLN A 657 -13.51 40.20 -34.69
C GLN A 657 -13.26 38.92 -33.88
N PHE A 658 -12.01 38.45 -33.79
CA PHE A 658 -11.66 37.31 -32.94
C PHE A 658 -11.86 37.58 -31.45
N LYS A 659 -11.57 38.81 -31.01
CA LYS A 659 -11.79 39.23 -29.61
C LYS A 659 -13.28 39.25 -29.26
N ALA A 660 -14.13 39.68 -30.17
CA ALA A 660 -15.58 39.62 -30.02
C ALA A 660 -16.10 38.16 -30.01
N LEU A 661 -15.51 37.29 -30.83
CA LEU A 661 -15.86 35.87 -30.88
C LEU A 661 -15.51 35.14 -29.56
N ASN A 662 -14.34 35.44 -28.98
CA ASN A 662 -13.84 34.90 -27.70
C ASN A 662 -13.99 33.37 -27.56
N ARG A 663 -13.74 32.63 -28.64
CA ARG A 663 -13.80 31.16 -28.70
C ARG A 663 -12.57 30.60 -29.43
N PRO A 664 -12.18 29.33 -29.17
CA PRO A 664 -11.04 28.72 -29.84
C PRO A 664 -11.27 28.60 -31.35
N VAL A 665 -10.25 28.94 -32.14
CA VAL A 665 -10.28 28.90 -33.61
C VAL A 665 -8.91 28.53 -34.14
N PHE A 666 -8.87 27.61 -35.10
CA PHE A 666 -7.64 27.26 -35.79
C PHE A 666 -7.38 28.26 -36.90
N ILE A 667 -6.13 28.68 -37.07
CA ILE A 667 -5.68 29.52 -38.18
C ILE A 667 -4.55 28.78 -38.89
N CYS A 668 -4.77 28.45 -40.16
CA CYS A 668 -3.74 27.95 -41.06
C CYS A 668 -3.39 29.06 -42.06
N PHE A 669 -2.30 29.77 -41.82
CA PHE A 669 -1.86 30.89 -42.66
C PHE A 669 -0.96 30.40 -43.79
N ALA A 670 -1.29 30.80 -45.03
CA ALA A 670 -0.51 30.52 -46.23
C ALA A 670 -0.06 29.03 -46.31
N PRO A 671 -1.01 28.08 -46.35
CA PRO A 671 -0.67 26.66 -46.45
C PRO A 671 0.18 26.39 -47.70
N GLU A 672 1.19 25.53 -47.57
CA GLU A 672 2.01 25.03 -48.69
C GLU A 672 2.68 26.12 -49.53
N VAL A 673 3.02 27.23 -48.89
CA VAL A 673 3.68 28.39 -49.53
C VAL A 673 4.97 28.01 -50.27
N ASP A 674 5.65 26.97 -49.80
CA ASP A 674 6.89 26.42 -50.37
C ASP A 674 6.67 25.61 -51.65
N ASN A 675 5.42 25.34 -52.05
CA ASN A 675 5.05 24.62 -53.27
C ASN A 675 4.36 25.53 -54.32
N LEU A 676 4.41 26.86 -54.15
CA LEU A 676 3.78 27.81 -55.09
C LEU A 676 4.63 28.01 -56.37
N PRO A 677 4.02 28.06 -57.57
CA PRO A 677 4.74 28.06 -58.85
C PRO A 677 5.50 29.35 -59.20
N ASN A 678 5.59 30.35 -58.31
CA ASN A 678 6.33 31.59 -58.56
C ASN A 678 6.93 32.19 -57.27
N PRO A 679 8.27 32.10 -57.06
CA PRO A 679 8.90 32.44 -55.77
C PRO A 679 9.26 33.92 -55.59
N ALA A 680 9.21 34.78 -56.61
CA ALA A 680 9.59 36.19 -56.48
C ALA A 680 8.32 37.04 -56.26
N PRO A 681 8.04 37.48 -55.02
CA PRO A 681 9.01 38.02 -54.06
C PRO A 681 9.02 37.35 -52.66
N ASN A 682 8.61 36.09 -52.51
CA ASN A 682 8.34 35.45 -51.20
C ASN A 682 9.43 34.46 -50.76
N THR A 683 10.42 34.92 -49.99
CA THR A 683 11.49 34.05 -49.44
C THR A 683 11.06 33.30 -48.16
N ALA A 684 11.73 32.19 -47.85
CA ALA A 684 11.52 31.42 -46.61
C ALA A 684 11.78 32.26 -45.34
N GLU A 685 12.76 33.16 -45.41
CA GLU A 685 13.07 34.09 -44.32
C GLU A 685 11.96 35.11 -44.11
N ALA A 686 11.46 35.72 -45.19
CA ALA A 686 10.34 36.66 -45.13
C ALA A 686 9.07 35.97 -44.58
N PHE A 687 8.78 34.73 -44.99
CA PHE A 687 7.67 33.95 -44.44
C PHE A 687 7.81 33.73 -42.93
N ARG A 688 8.96 33.26 -42.45
CA ARG A 688 9.19 33.05 -41.01
C ARG A 688 9.06 34.35 -40.21
N ALA A 689 9.59 35.45 -40.74
CA ALA A 689 9.49 36.76 -40.10
C ALA A 689 8.03 37.24 -40.04
N ALA A 690 7.27 37.11 -41.13
CA ALA A 690 5.85 37.48 -41.17
C ALA A 690 4.99 36.60 -40.24
N TRP A 691 5.27 35.29 -40.18
CA TRP A 691 4.60 34.38 -39.25
C TRP A 691 4.81 34.79 -37.79
N LYS A 692 6.07 35.00 -37.39
CA LYS A 692 6.42 35.42 -36.04
C LYS A 692 5.80 36.77 -35.69
N TYR A 693 5.89 37.74 -36.62
CA TYR A 693 5.28 39.05 -36.46
C TYR A 693 3.77 38.94 -36.22
N MET A 694 3.05 38.21 -37.06
CA MET A 694 1.59 38.06 -36.93
C MET A 694 1.21 37.32 -35.65
N HIS A 695 1.93 36.25 -35.30
CA HIS A 695 1.73 35.53 -34.04
C HIS A 695 1.88 36.48 -32.84
N ASP A 696 2.96 37.26 -32.80
CA ASP A 696 3.24 38.19 -31.72
C ASP A 696 2.27 39.37 -31.71
N PHE A 697 1.85 39.86 -32.88
CA PHE A 697 0.80 40.88 -33.04
C PHE A 697 -0.51 40.41 -32.41
N PHE A 698 -1.01 39.22 -32.77
CA PHE A 698 -2.23 38.64 -32.21
C PHE A 698 -2.11 38.44 -30.70
N ARG A 699 -0.95 37.94 -30.25
CA ARG A 699 -0.67 37.72 -28.82
C ARG A 699 -0.67 39.04 -28.04
N ASN A 700 -0.10 40.12 -28.59
CA ASN A 700 -0.05 41.44 -27.99
C ASN A 700 -1.43 42.11 -27.93
N GLN A 701 -2.36 41.77 -28.84
CA GLN A 701 -3.76 42.19 -28.78
C GLN A 701 -4.61 41.39 -27.76
N GLY A 702 -4.02 40.37 -27.12
CA GLY A 702 -4.65 39.53 -26.11
C GLY A 702 -5.41 38.31 -26.67
N LEU A 703 -5.08 37.87 -27.90
CA LEU A 703 -5.73 36.74 -28.56
C LEU A 703 -5.01 35.42 -28.30
N TYR A 704 -5.24 34.83 -27.14
CA TYR A 704 -4.62 33.55 -26.73
C TYR A 704 -5.40 32.30 -27.15
N ARG A 705 -6.61 32.50 -27.72
CA ARG A 705 -7.52 31.43 -28.15
C ARG A 705 -7.32 31.02 -29.62
N VAL A 706 -6.38 31.65 -30.30
CA VAL A 706 -5.98 31.28 -31.66
C VAL A 706 -5.02 30.09 -31.60
N ILE A 707 -5.28 29.11 -32.46
CA ILE A 707 -4.51 27.87 -32.58
C ILE A 707 -3.79 27.90 -33.92
N TRP A 708 -2.47 28.01 -33.89
CA TRP A 708 -1.65 28.20 -35.08
C TRP A 708 -1.30 26.86 -35.75
N VAL A 709 -1.73 26.70 -37.01
CA VAL A 709 -1.52 25.48 -37.80
C VAL A 709 -0.53 25.76 -38.94
N TRP A 710 0.68 25.21 -38.84
CA TRP A 710 1.71 25.33 -39.88
C TRP A 710 1.62 24.14 -40.85
N ASN A 711 1.55 24.41 -42.16
CA ASN A 711 1.37 23.39 -43.19
C ASN A 711 2.47 23.48 -44.26
N PRO A 712 3.58 22.72 -44.14
CA PRO A 712 4.62 22.65 -45.18
C PRO A 712 4.17 21.84 -46.39
N GLY A 713 4.62 22.23 -47.58
CA GLY A 713 4.38 21.54 -48.84
C GLY A 713 5.35 20.38 -49.09
N THR A 714 6.62 20.47 -48.68
CA THR A 714 7.64 19.43 -48.92
C THR A 714 8.52 19.13 -47.70
N PRO A 715 8.98 17.87 -47.49
CA PRO A 715 9.89 17.55 -46.39
C PRO A 715 11.24 18.28 -46.46
N GLU A 716 11.72 18.55 -47.67
CA GLU A 716 13.03 19.15 -47.93
C GLU A 716 13.08 20.66 -47.55
N SER A 717 11.92 21.33 -47.46
CA SER A 717 11.81 22.76 -47.14
C SER A 717 11.63 23.05 -45.65
N ILE A 718 11.44 22.02 -44.80
CA ILE A 718 11.06 22.16 -43.38
C ILE A 718 12.06 23.05 -42.62
N ASP A 719 13.36 22.79 -42.75
CA ASP A 719 14.41 23.56 -42.05
C ASP A 719 14.42 25.05 -42.44
N HIS A 720 13.98 25.37 -43.66
CA HIS A 720 13.98 26.73 -44.18
C HIS A 720 12.72 27.51 -43.79
N TYR A 721 11.55 26.88 -43.80
CA TYR A 721 10.26 27.55 -43.57
C TYR A 721 9.69 27.41 -42.16
N PHE A 722 10.20 26.50 -41.32
CA PHE A 722 9.66 26.29 -39.97
C PHE A 722 9.83 27.53 -39.09
N PRO A 723 8.73 28.13 -38.56
CA PRO A 723 8.80 29.34 -37.74
C PRO A 723 9.42 29.13 -36.35
N GLY A 724 9.50 27.88 -35.88
CA GLY A 724 9.95 27.50 -34.55
C GLY A 724 8.81 27.00 -33.66
N GLY A 725 9.10 26.05 -32.77
CA GLY A 725 8.07 25.33 -31.99
C GLY A 725 7.23 26.20 -31.05
N GLN A 726 7.72 27.37 -30.63
CA GLN A 726 6.96 28.32 -29.79
C GLN A 726 5.90 29.14 -30.55
N TYR A 727 5.95 29.11 -31.88
CA TYR A 727 5.05 29.86 -32.78
C TYR A 727 4.04 28.96 -33.51
N VAL A 728 4.06 27.65 -33.24
CA VAL A 728 3.26 26.63 -33.93
C VAL A 728 2.57 25.76 -32.89
N ASP A 729 1.23 25.64 -32.96
CA ASP A 729 0.45 24.79 -32.07
C ASP A 729 0.15 23.41 -32.70
N TRP A 730 0.00 23.37 -34.02
CA TRP A 730 -0.28 22.17 -34.82
C TRP A 730 0.54 22.18 -36.11
N MET A 731 0.97 21.00 -36.53
CA MET A 731 1.47 20.78 -37.89
C MET A 731 0.36 20.17 -38.73
N ALA A 732 0.19 20.63 -39.96
CA ALA A 732 -0.64 19.98 -40.95
C ALA A 732 0.26 19.38 -42.04
N VAL A 733 -0.18 18.29 -42.66
CA VAL A 733 0.42 17.76 -43.88
C VAL A 733 -0.71 17.46 -44.83
N SER A 734 -0.76 18.19 -45.94
CA SER A 734 -1.62 17.82 -47.06
C SER A 734 -0.82 16.98 -48.05
N SER A 735 -1.45 15.96 -48.61
CA SER A 735 -0.81 15.06 -49.58
C SER A 735 -0.60 15.78 -50.91
N LEU A 736 0.63 16.22 -51.20
CA LEU A 736 0.97 16.87 -52.47
C LEU A 736 2.26 16.32 -53.07
N ASN A 737 2.10 15.55 -54.14
CA ASN A 737 2.83 15.73 -55.39
C ASN A 737 2.15 14.88 -56.47
N GLU A 738 1.86 15.41 -57.66
CA GLU A 738 1.33 14.62 -58.80
C GLU A 738 2.27 13.45 -59.16
N ALA A 739 3.57 13.57 -58.86
CA ALA A 739 4.57 12.51 -59.03
C ALA A 739 4.53 11.41 -57.93
N ARG A 740 3.88 11.65 -56.79
CA ARG A 740 3.80 10.74 -55.63
C ARG A 740 2.41 10.15 -55.41
N ASP A 741 1.43 10.47 -56.27
CA ASP A 741 0.02 10.03 -56.23
C ASP A 741 -0.18 8.51 -56.31
N SER A 742 0.86 7.73 -56.63
CA SER A 742 0.81 6.26 -56.67
C SER A 742 1.18 5.56 -55.35
N LEU A 743 1.74 6.27 -54.37
CA LEU A 743 2.16 5.69 -53.08
C LEU A 743 1.06 5.82 -52.01
N PRO A 744 0.88 4.82 -51.12
CA PRO A 744 -0.02 4.95 -49.97
C PRO A 744 0.37 6.12 -49.05
N ILE A 745 -0.62 6.85 -48.53
CA ILE A 745 -0.43 8.03 -47.65
C ILE A 745 0.51 7.76 -46.47
N LYS A 746 0.49 6.53 -45.92
CA LYS A 746 1.43 6.10 -44.87
C LYS A 746 2.91 6.24 -45.27
N LYS A 747 3.25 5.94 -46.53
CA LYS A 747 4.61 6.07 -47.08
C LYS A 747 4.96 7.52 -47.40
N GLN A 748 3.98 8.32 -47.83
CA GLN A 748 4.18 9.75 -48.07
C GLN A 748 4.49 10.49 -46.76
N TYR A 749 3.73 10.22 -45.69
CA TYR A 749 3.95 10.81 -44.37
C TYR A 749 5.28 10.39 -43.72
N TRP A 750 5.78 9.18 -44.01
CA TRP A 750 7.06 8.70 -43.47
C TRP A 750 8.25 9.63 -43.79
N ALA A 751 8.21 10.34 -44.92
CA ALA A 751 9.24 11.31 -45.27
C ALA A 751 9.24 12.52 -44.32
N PHE A 752 8.06 13.01 -43.93
CA PHE A 752 7.91 14.07 -42.93
C PHE A 752 8.27 13.57 -41.53
N HIS A 753 7.80 12.38 -41.12
CA HIS A 753 8.03 11.80 -39.79
C HIS A 753 9.52 11.66 -39.41
N LYS A 754 10.40 11.39 -40.39
CA LYS A 754 11.84 11.27 -40.14
C LYS A 754 12.50 12.59 -39.71
N HIS A 755 11.87 13.71 -39.99
CA HIS A 755 12.42 15.01 -39.68
C HIS A 755 12.30 15.31 -38.17
N PRO A 756 13.34 15.84 -37.49
CA PRO A 756 13.30 16.12 -36.05
C PRO A 756 12.12 16.99 -35.61
N VAL A 757 11.67 17.92 -36.45
CA VAL A 757 10.49 18.77 -36.21
C VAL A 757 9.20 17.96 -36.06
N PHE A 758 8.99 16.91 -36.87
CA PHE A 758 7.82 16.04 -36.75
C PHE A 758 7.92 15.07 -35.57
N GLN A 759 9.09 15.00 -34.93
CA GLN A 759 9.35 14.27 -33.70
C GLN A 759 9.32 15.20 -32.46
N SER A 760 9.11 16.52 -32.63
CA SER A 760 9.26 17.54 -31.58
C SER A 760 8.02 17.70 -30.67
N GLU A 761 7.28 16.62 -30.43
CA GLU A 761 6.06 16.56 -29.61
C GLU A 761 4.88 17.44 -30.05
N LEU A 762 4.91 18.09 -31.22
CA LEU A 762 3.75 18.83 -31.77
C LEU A 762 2.71 17.88 -32.39
N PRO A 763 1.41 18.17 -32.26
CA PRO A 763 0.36 17.33 -32.83
C PRO A 763 0.27 17.56 -34.34
N VAL A 764 0.11 16.46 -35.08
CA VAL A 764 0.01 16.46 -36.55
C VAL A 764 -1.42 16.20 -36.99
N MET A 765 -1.88 16.99 -37.96
CA MET A 765 -3.13 16.85 -38.67
C MET A 765 -2.87 16.43 -40.11
N LEU A 766 -3.51 15.36 -40.56
CA LEU A 766 -3.51 15.00 -41.98
C LEU A 766 -4.67 15.69 -42.68
N VAL A 767 -4.40 16.35 -43.81
CA VAL A 767 -5.43 17.02 -44.62
C VAL A 767 -5.55 16.26 -45.95
N GLU A 768 -6.74 15.74 -46.25
CA GLU A 768 -7.04 14.98 -47.47
C GLU A 768 -7.06 15.88 -48.70
N ASN A 769 -6.43 15.43 -49.79
CA ASN A 769 -6.42 16.13 -51.08
C ASN A 769 -7.40 15.49 -52.10
N GLU A 770 -7.61 16.15 -53.24
CA GLU A 770 -8.66 15.82 -54.23
C GLU A 770 -8.45 14.48 -54.98
N THR A 771 -7.24 13.91 -54.97
CA THR A 771 -6.84 12.75 -55.80
C THR A 771 -6.86 11.39 -55.09
N GLN A 772 -6.73 11.33 -53.76
CA GLN A 772 -6.73 10.08 -52.96
C GLN A 772 -7.63 10.21 -51.74
N SER A 773 -8.44 9.16 -51.47
CA SER A 773 -9.37 9.14 -50.33
C SER A 773 -8.94 8.19 -49.21
N LEU A 774 -8.94 8.68 -47.98
CA LEU A 774 -8.50 7.93 -46.78
C LEU A 774 -9.61 7.00 -46.26
N SER A 775 -9.38 5.69 -46.23
CA SER A 775 -10.30 4.76 -45.56
C SER A 775 -10.09 4.70 -44.03
N GLY A 776 -11.13 4.32 -43.27
CA GLY A 776 -11.02 4.20 -41.82
C GLY A 776 -9.99 3.17 -41.32
N LYS A 777 -9.75 2.11 -42.12
CA LYS A 777 -8.68 1.13 -41.84
C LYS A 777 -7.28 1.74 -42.00
N GLU A 778 -7.08 2.61 -42.98
CA GLU A 778 -5.81 3.30 -43.21
C GLU A 778 -5.53 4.33 -42.13
N VAL A 779 -6.52 5.13 -41.73
CA VAL A 779 -6.39 6.08 -40.61
C VAL A 779 -5.99 5.35 -39.32
N LYS A 780 -6.63 4.20 -39.03
CA LYS A 780 -6.28 3.37 -37.86
C LYS A 780 -4.86 2.81 -37.94
N SER A 781 -4.42 2.37 -39.12
CA SER A 781 -3.06 1.84 -39.36
C SER A 781 -1.98 2.93 -39.23
N ILE A 782 -2.25 4.11 -39.77
CA ILE A 782 -1.39 5.29 -39.70
C ILE A 782 -1.24 5.73 -38.23
N ARG A 783 -2.35 5.88 -37.49
CA ARG A 783 -2.33 6.24 -36.07
C ARG A 783 -1.61 5.22 -35.19
N ALA A 784 -1.69 3.94 -35.53
CA ALA A 784 -0.94 2.90 -34.82
C ALA A 784 0.57 2.97 -35.09
N SER A 785 0.98 3.52 -36.24
CA SER A 785 2.38 3.63 -36.65
C SER A 785 3.01 4.98 -36.28
N PHE A 786 2.19 6.02 -36.14
CA PHE A 786 2.60 7.41 -35.91
C PHE A 786 1.73 8.02 -34.81
N SER A 787 2.30 8.09 -33.60
CA SER A 787 1.57 8.53 -32.42
C SER A 787 1.29 10.04 -32.40
N GLU A 788 2.06 10.83 -33.13
CA GLU A 788 1.95 12.28 -33.25
C GLU A 788 0.77 12.72 -34.13
N ILE A 789 0.22 11.82 -34.97
CA ILE A 789 -0.99 12.12 -35.77
C ILE A 789 -2.21 12.13 -34.85
N LYS A 790 -2.76 13.32 -34.61
CA LYS A 790 -3.89 13.60 -33.72
C LYS A 790 -5.13 14.13 -34.42
N ALA A 791 -5.09 14.39 -35.72
CA ALA A 791 -6.30 14.77 -36.47
C ALA A 791 -6.27 14.33 -37.94
N VAL A 792 -7.46 14.17 -38.53
CA VAL A 792 -7.65 14.00 -39.98
C VAL A 792 -8.77 14.93 -40.45
N VAL A 793 -8.52 15.71 -41.49
CA VAL A 793 -9.48 16.62 -42.14
C VAL A 793 -9.74 16.15 -43.58
N ILE A 794 -10.99 15.83 -43.89
CA ILE A 794 -11.43 15.23 -45.16
C ILE A 794 -11.92 16.30 -46.14
N SER A 795 -11.69 16.15 -47.44
CA SER A 795 -12.17 17.10 -48.47
C SER A 795 -13.68 16.97 -48.73
N GLY A 796 -14.40 18.10 -48.78
CA GLY A 796 -15.87 18.14 -48.96
C GLY A 796 -16.41 17.88 -50.39
N ARG A 797 -15.56 17.74 -51.43
CA ARG A 797 -15.99 17.62 -52.85
C ARG A 797 -16.10 16.18 -53.39
N THR A 798 -15.55 15.15 -52.77
CA THR A 798 -15.52 13.76 -53.28
C THR A 798 -16.85 12.98 -53.10
N ALA A 799 -18.00 13.66 -53.16
CA ALA A 799 -19.30 13.15 -52.67
C ALA A 799 -20.36 12.94 -53.76
N GLY A 800 -20.45 11.72 -54.31
CA GLY A 800 -21.67 11.20 -54.95
C GLY A 800 -22.68 10.64 -53.92
N PRO A 801 -24.00 10.61 -54.22
CA PRO A 801 -25.06 10.29 -53.26
C PRO A 801 -24.98 8.87 -52.66
N PHE A 802 -24.46 7.88 -53.39
CA PHE A 802 -24.29 6.50 -52.90
C PHE A 802 -22.95 6.23 -52.18
N GLY A 803 -21.94 7.09 -52.37
CA GLY A 803 -20.63 6.97 -51.70
C GLY A 803 -20.61 7.51 -50.27
N ARG A 804 -21.56 8.39 -49.92
CA ARG A 804 -21.66 9.09 -48.62
C ARG A 804 -21.86 8.17 -47.42
N LEU A 805 -22.65 7.10 -47.55
CA LEU A 805 -23.14 6.33 -46.39
C LEU A 805 -22.21 5.18 -45.96
N ARG A 806 -21.49 4.57 -46.91
CA ARG A 806 -20.61 3.42 -46.61
C ARG A 806 -19.25 3.85 -46.05
N ARG A 807 -18.70 4.98 -46.50
CA ARG A 807 -17.34 5.47 -46.16
C ARG A 807 -17.27 6.18 -44.80
N ILE A 808 -18.36 6.83 -44.40
CA ILE A 808 -18.52 7.45 -43.08
C ILE A 808 -18.74 6.37 -42.00
N ASN A 809 -19.40 5.26 -42.35
CA ASN A 809 -19.63 4.13 -41.46
C ASN A 809 -18.32 3.39 -41.08
N ASP A 810 -17.30 3.40 -41.93
CA ASP A 810 -16.01 2.74 -41.65
C ASP A 810 -15.10 3.52 -40.67
N LEU A 811 -15.42 4.80 -40.44
CA LEU A 811 -14.75 5.64 -39.44
C LEU A 811 -15.58 5.73 -38.13
N THR A 812 -16.83 5.23 -38.12
CA THR A 812 -17.77 5.26 -36.99
C THR A 812 -17.99 3.87 -36.37
N ASP A 813 -18.43 3.81 -35.12
CA ASP A 813 -18.89 2.58 -34.46
C ASP A 813 -20.34 2.25 -34.83
N ALA A 814 -20.86 1.10 -34.36
CA ALA A 814 -22.21 0.59 -34.67
C ALA A 814 -23.38 1.53 -34.28
N SER A 815 -23.11 2.68 -33.64
CA SER A 815 -24.08 3.74 -33.33
C SER A 815 -24.01 4.96 -34.27
N GLY A 816 -23.21 4.88 -35.36
CA GLY A 816 -23.01 5.96 -36.32
C GLY A 816 -22.13 7.11 -35.77
N ARG A 817 -21.35 6.87 -34.71
CA ARG A 817 -20.46 7.85 -34.07
C ARG A 817 -18.99 7.51 -34.31
N LEU A 818 -18.20 8.49 -34.77
CA LEU A 818 -16.75 8.36 -34.98
C LEU A 818 -16.07 7.96 -33.67
N VAL A 819 -15.38 6.80 -33.65
CA VAL A 819 -14.48 6.27 -32.60
C VAL A 819 -14.70 6.85 -31.18
N ARG A 820 -15.60 6.25 -30.38
CA ARG A 820 -16.00 6.81 -29.08
C ARG A 820 -14.95 6.64 -27.95
N LYS A 821 -14.38 7.75 -27.48
CA LYS A 821 -14.21 8.09 -26.05
C LYS A 821 -13.98 9.60 -25.95
N GLN A 822 -14.91 10.29 -25.28
CA GLN A 822 -14.93 11.73 -24.94
C GLN A 822 -15.37 12.71 -26.04
N ASN A 823 -16.69 12.81 -26.28
CA ASN A 823 -17.29 14.06 -26.80
C ASN A 823 -17.21 15.14 -25.69
N ARG A 824 -16.03 15.72 -25.47
CA ARG A 824 -15.85 16.85 -24.54
C ARG A 824 -16.57 18.09 -25.01
N PHE A 825 -16.51 18.38 -26.31
CA PHE A 825 -17.09 19.59 -26.93
C PHE A 825 -18.62 19.61 -26.96
N GLN A 826 -19.28 18.44 -26.86
CA GLN A 826 -20.75 18.33 -26.81
C GLN A 826 -21.31 18.36 -25.37
N LYS A 827 -20.51 17.91 -24.38
CA LYS A 827 -20.88 17.87 -22.95
C LYS A 827 -20.52 19.13 -22.19
N ALA A 828 -19.48 19.83 -22.62
CA ALA A 828 -19.50 21.27 -22.50
C ALA A 828 -20.68 21.72 -23.36
N LYS A 829 -21.89 21.79 -22.77
CA LYS A 829 -22.81 22.84 -23.18
C LYS A 829 -21.94 24.08 -23.08
N ILE A 830 -21.38 24.54 -24.20
CA ILE A 830 -20.74 25.84 -24.27
C ILE A 830 -21.94 26.77 -24.05
N GLU A 831 -22.33 26.94 -22.79
CA GLU A 831 -23.02 28.14 -22.40
C GLU A 831 -22.21 29.25 -23.05
N PRO A 832 -22.87 30.21 -23.72
CA PRO A 832 -22.16 31.35 -24.22
C PRO A 832 -21.33 31.88 -23.05
N ILE A 833 -20.01 31.71 -23.12
CA ILE A 833 -19.06 32.29 -22.16
C ILE A 833 -19.25 33.81 -22.03
N PRO A 834 -19.97 34.52 -22.93
CA PRO A 834 -20.57 35.80 -22.58
C PRO A 834 -21.29 35.84 -21.23
N LYS A 835 -22.00 34.81 -20.75
CA LYS A 835 -22.65 34.80 -19.42
C LYS A 835 -21.67 34.63 -18.26
N LEU A 836 -20.58 33.89 -18.47
CA LEU A 836 -19.45 33.91 -17.56
C LEU A 836 -18.94 35.35 -17.51
N LEU A 837 -18.47 35.95 -18.59
CA LEU A 837 -17.87 37.30 -18.61
C LEU A 837 -18.84 38.48 -18.33
N THR A 838 -20.14 38.38 -18.61
CA THR A 838 -21.14 39.43 -18.28
C THR A 838 -21.53 39.43 -16.80
N SER A 839 -21.28 38.34 -16.07
CA SER A 839 -21.29 38.36 -14.60
C SER A 839 -20.02 38.96 -13.98
N TYR A 840 -19.01 39.31 -14.80
CA TYR A 840 -17.85 40.11 -14.43
C TYR A 840 -18.11 41.53 -14.95
N GLY A 841 -18.65 42.36 -14.07
CA GLY A 841 -19.11 43.71 -14.40
C GLY A 841 -18.14 44.57 -15.21
N THR A 842 -18.76 45.55 -15.87
CA THR A 842 -18.20 46.74 -16.54
C THR A 842 -16.88 47.26 -15.96
N ALA A 843 -15.96 47.60 -16.89
CA ALA A 843 -14.84 48.54 -16.83
C ALA A 843 -13.92 48.52 -15.57
N PRO A 844 -12.59 48.70 -15.75
CA PRO A 844 -11.72 48.88 -14.60
C PRO A 844 -12.21 50.10 -13.79
N GLN A 845 -12.63 49.90 -12.55
CA GLN A 845 -12.51 50.99 -11.58
C GLN A 845 -11.03 51.40 -11.64
N LYS A 846 -10.77 52.68 -11.95
CA LYS A 846 -9.46 53.28 -11.82
C LYS A 846 -8.97 52.94 -10.42
N VAL A 847 -8.10 51.93 -10.33
CA VAL A 847 -7.28 51.73 -9.14
C VAL A 847 -6.47 53.00 -9.06
N ALA A 848 -6.75 53.80 -8.03
CA ALA A 848 -5.97 54.99 -7.73
C ALA A 848 -4.49 54.61 -7.77
N SER A 849 -3.66 55.49 -8.33
CA SER A 849 -2.20 55.31 -8.40
C SER A 849 -1.59 55.39 -7.00
N THR A 850 -1.88 54.42 -6.15
CA THR A 850 -1.12 54.12 -4.94
C THR A 850 0.11 53.33 -5.35
N THR A 851 1.28 53.77 -4.89
CA THR A 851 2.58 53.12 -5.06
C THR A 851 2.43 51.61 -4.84
N ILE A 852 2.51 50.82 -5.92
CA ILE A 852 2.25 49.38 -5.88
C ILE A 852 3.32 48.72 -5.00
N GLN A 853 2.93 48.19 -3.85
CA GLN A 853 3.80 47.40 -3.00
C GLN A 853 4.06 46.05 -3.67
N ARG A 854 5.12 45.98 -4.48
CA ARG A 854 5.52 44.75 -5.21
C ARG A 854 6.01 43.63 -4.28
N ALA A 855 6.37 43.96 -3.04
CA ALA A 855 6.94 43.03 -2.08
C ALA A 855 5.87 42.42 -1.16
N PHE A 856 5.66 41.10 -1.27
CA PHE A 856 4.79 40.33 -0.40
C PHE A 856 5.60 39.47 0.59
N PHE A 857 5.04 39.16 1.76
CA PHE A 857 5.73 38.42 2.83
C PHE A 857 7.13 38.99 3.17
N VAL A 858 7.24 40.32 3.28
CA VAL A 858 8.51 41.00 3.60
C VAL A 858 9.09 40.47 4.91
N GLY A 859 10.39 40.11 4.90
CA GLY A 859 11.09 39.55 6.06
C GLY A 859 10.92 38.05 6.26
N THR A 860 10.11 37.38 5.43
CA THR A 860 9.98 35.91 5.45
C THR A 860 11.25 35.25 4.92
N LYS A 861 11.95 34.54 5.82
CA LYS A 861 13.03 33.61 5.51
C LYS A 861 12.44 32.21 5.59
N GLY A 862 11.84 31.79 4.48
CA GLY A 862 11.05 30.58 4.36
C GLY A 862 11.82 29.39 3.82
N ILE A 863 11.32 28.19 4.11
CA ILE A 863 11.78 26.95 3.45
C ILE A 863 10.60 26.02 3.17
N ASN A 864 10.68 25.25 2.08
CA ASN A 864 9.69 24.21 1.83
C ASN A 864 10.01 22.96 2.64
N TYR A 865 9.00 22.42 3.30
CA TYR A 865 9.13 21.21 4.10
C TYR A 865 8.32 20.09 3.46
N THR A 866 8.97 19.28 2.62
CA THR A 866 8.31 18.20 1.84
C THR A 866 8.54 16.81 2.42
N LYS A 867 9.25 16.73 3.56
CA LYS A 867 9.57 15.46 4.25
C LYS A 867 8.29 14.68 4.54
N ALA A 868 8.25 13.41 4.15
CA ALA A 868 7.11 12.50 4.33
C ALA A 868 5.73 13.03 3.85
N GLN A 869 5.70 13.97 2.89
CA GLN A 869 4.45 14.48 2.32
C GLN A 869 3.63 13.35 1.64
N ASP A 870 4.30 12.42 0.94
CA ASP A 870 3.74 11.15 0.46
C ASP A 870 4.24 10.01 1.35
N TRP A 871 3.77 9.99 2.59
CA TRP A 871 4.22 9.05 3.63
C TRP A 871 4.01 7.58 3.27
N VAL A 872 3.04 7.27 2.39
CA VAL A 872 2.76 5.91 1.93
C VAL A 872 3.90 5.38 1.05
N LYS A 873 4.54 6.26 0.27
CA LYS A 873 5.67 5.91 -0.59
C LYS A 873 7.02 6.23 0.04
N SER A 874 7.03 6.85 1.22
CA SER A 874 8.25 7.25 1.90
C SER A 874 8.73 6.12 2.81
N PRO A 875 10.02 5.72 2.73
CA PRO A 875 10.56 4.63 3.53
C PRO A 875 10.68 4.99 5.03
N ASN A 876 10.62 6.27 5.38
CA ASN A 876 10.77 6.74 6.76
C ASN A 876 9.75 7.86 7.08
N PRO A 877 8.55 7.53 7.57
CA PRO A 877 7.70 8.53 8.24
C PRO A 877 8.48 9.17 9.41
N PHE A 878 8.31 10.47 9.63
CA PHE A 878 9.00 11.19 10.71
C PHE A 878 8.15 11.26 11.98
N ARG A 879 8.81 11.49 13.11
CA ARG A 879 8.17 11.66 14.42
C ARG A 879 8.05 13.12 14.80
N MET A 880 7.15 13.43 15.73
CA MET A 880 7.02 14.77 16.27
C MET A 880 8.34 15.30 16.86
N SER A 881 9.13 14.46 17.52
CA SER A 881 10.44 14.85 18.05
C SER A 881 11.44 15.26 16.96
N GLU A 882 11.51 14.49 15.86
CA GLU A 882 12.37 14.81 14.71
C GLU A 882 11.94 16.10 14.02
N LEU A 883 10.64 16.35 13.96
CA LEU A 883 10.09 17.59 13.41
C LEU A 883 10.46 18.80 14.27
N LEU A 884 10.36 18.68 15.60
CA LEU A 884 10.79 19.72 16.53
C LEU A 884 12.29 20.00 16.40
N GLU A 885 13.14 18.96 16.35
CA GLU A 885 14.58 19.10 16.07
C GLU A 885 14.83 19.88 14.78
N ASP A 886 14.17 19.48 13.70
CA ASP A 886 14.31 20.13 12.39
C ASP A 886 13.89 21.62 12.49
N PHE A 887 12.80 21.95 13.19
CA PHE A 887 12.33 23.34 13.35
C PHE A 887 13.25 24.18 14.26
N TYR A 888 13.81 23.60 15.32
CA TYR A 888 14.83 24.27 16.13
C TYR A 888 16.08 24.54 15.30
N GLU A 889 16.56 23.56 14.52
CA GLU A 889 17.71 23.73 13.63
C GLU A 889 17.44 24.81 12.57
N MET A 890 16.25 24.80 11.95
CA MET A 890 15.80 25.84 11.02
C MET A 890 15.88 27.25 11.64
N LYS A 891 15.38 27.42 12.87
CA LYS A 891 15.50 28.70 13.59
C LYS A 891 16.96 29.07 13.86
N THR A 892 17.79 28.11 14.22
CA THR A 892 19.23 28.37 14.39
C THR A 892 19.93 28.73 13.07
N LEU A 893 19.33 28.45 11.91
CA LEU A 893 19.79 28.90 10.61
C LEU A 893 19.26 30.31 10.25
N GLY A 894 18.23 30.79 10.94
CA GLY A 894 17.55 32.06 10.68
C GLY A 894 16.27 31.93 9.85
N ILE A 895 15.81 30.70 9.58
CA ILE A 895 14.48 30.45 9.00
C ILE A 895 13.42 30.82 10.04
N ASN A 896 12.38 31.51 9.60
CA ASN A 896 11.25 31.88 10.46
C ASN A 896 9.90 31.30 9.98
N THR A 897 9.85 30.76 8.77
CA THR A 897 8.61 30.27 8.16
C THR A 897 8.85 28.93 7.44
N VAL A 898 7.95 27.98 7.60
CA VAL A 898 7.90 26.75 6.79
C VAL A 898 6.72 26.81 5.83
N LYS A 899 6.92 26.29 4.62
CA LYS A 899 5.83 26.02 3.71
C LYS A 899 5.52 24.53 3.74
N HIS A 900 4.29 24.21 4.13
CA HIS A 900 3.77 22.86 4.24
C HIS A 900 2.66 22.66 3.22
N SER A 901 2.54 21.47 2.66
CA SER A 901 1.51 21.13 1.69
C SER A 901 0.56 20.08 2.26
N GLY A 902 -0.72 20.42 2.39
CA GLY A 902 -1.80 19.53 2.83
C GLY A 902 -3.01 19.55 1.87
N PRO A 903 -4.13 18.91 2.23
CA PRO A 903 -4.37 18.13 3.45
C PRO A 903 -3.49 16.89 3.55
N GLY A 904 -3.01 16.56 4.76
CA GLY A 904 -2.15 15.40 5.00
C GLY A 904 -2.14 14.95 6.47
N ILE A 905 -1.67 13.72 6.72
CA ILE A 905 -1.65 13.17 8.08
C ILE A 905 -0.78 13.99 9.04
N TYR A 906 0.23 14.70 8.54
CA TYR A 906 1.15 15.51 9.35
C TYR A 906 0.72 16.95 9.58
N ASP A 907 -0.43 17.40 9.06
CA ASP A 907 -0.90 18.79 9.22
C ASP A 907 -0.92 19.19 10.70
N ARG A 908 -1.48 18.33 11.55
CA ARG A 908 -1.56 18.52 13.00
C ARG A 908 -0.17 18.64 13.64
N ASN A 909 0.75 17.76 13.27
CA ASN A 909 2.11 17.74 13.83
C ASN A 909 2.89 19.00 13.42
N ILE A 910 2.79 19.43 12.15
CA ILE A 910 3.47 20.63 11.63
C ILE A 910 2.94 21.90 12.27
N ILE A 911 1.63 22.03 12.40
CA ILE A 911 1.02 23.20 13.02
C ILE A 911 1.38 23.27 14.51
N ARG A 912 1.29 22.15 15.24
CA ARG A 912 1.70 22.07 16.64
C ARG A 912 3.19 22.38 16.83
N ALA A 913 4.06 21.82 16.00
CA ALA A 913 5.50 22.10 16.07
C ALA A 913 5.78 23.58 15.80
N ALA A 914 5.01 24.20 14.91
CA ALA A 914 5.11 25.63 14.65
C ALA A 914 4.66 26.49 15.84
N GLU A 915 3.60 26.09 16.55
CA GLU A 915 3.16 26.72 17.81
C GLU A 915 4.24 26.61 18.88
N GLU A 916 4.78 25.42 19.12
CA GLU A 916 5.78 25.15 20.18
C GLU A 916 7.11 25.88 19.92
N THR A 917 7.53 25.99 18.65
CA THR A 917 8.82 26.61 18.29
C THR A 917 8.71 28.11 17.95
N GLY A 918 7.48 28.61 17.81
CA GLY A 918 7.17 29.95 17.32
C GLY A 918 7.42 30.16 15.82
N MET A 919 7.54 29.09 15.04
CA MET A 919 7.66 29.16 13.58
C MET A 919 6.32 29.58 12.94
N LYS A 920 6.40 30.23 11.77
CA LYS A 920 5.24 30.53 10.95
C LYS A 920 5.02 29.47 9.88
N VAL A 921 3.77 29.28 9.45
CA VAL A 921 3.39 28.29 8.43
C VAL A 921 2.69 28.98 7.28
N ASN A 922 3.23 28.87 6.07
CA ASN A 922 2.50 29.13 4.84
C ASN A 922 1.85 27.82 4.38
N PHE A 923 0.54 27.69 4.57
CA PHE A 923 -0.16 26.43 4.34
C PHE A 923 -0.58 26.34 2.87
N SER A 924 -0.09 25.32 2.18
CA SER A 924 -0.26 25.12 0.75
C SER A 924 -1.20 23.96 0.46
N PHE A 925 -2.05 24.11 -0.54
CA PHE A 925 -2.93 23.08 -1.07
C PHE A 925 -2.41 22.59 -2.41
N TRP A 926 -2.33 21.26 -2.56
CA TRP A 926 -1.91 20.63 -3.81
C TRP A 926 -3.15 20.19 -4.59
N ILE A 927 -3.29 20.65 -5.84
CA ILE A 927 -4.39 20.24 -6.72
C ILE A 927 -3.80 19.31 -7.78
N ASP A 928 -4.18 18.03 -7.78
CA ASP A 928 -3.68 17.05 -8.75
C ASP A 928 -3.90 17.54 -10.20
N ASP A 929 -2.80 17.78 -10.93
CA ASP A 929 -2.77 18.21 -12.32
C ASP A 929 -3.13 17.06 -13.30
N HIS A 930 -3.27 15.84 -12.78
CA HIS A 930 -3.87 14.69 -13.46
C HIS A 930 -5.40 14.65 -13.38
N LEU A 931 -6.06 15.57 -12.68
CA LEU A 931 -7.51 15.70 -12.75
C LEU A 931 -7.95 16.31 -14.08
N ASP A 932 -9.07 15.83 -14.61
CA ASP A 932 -9.77 16.48 -15.71
C ASP A 932 -10.75 17.53 -15.14
N PHE A 933 -10.43 18.82 -15.31
CA PHE A 933 -11.19 19.93 -14.75
C PHE A 933 -12.60 20.10 -15.36
N VAL A 934 -12.90 19.37 -16.43
CA VAL A 934 -14.19 19.41 -17.14
C VAL A 934 -15.06 18.20 -16.79
N GLU A 935 -14.46 17.01 -16.84
CA GLU A 935 -15.20 15.75 -16.71
C GLU A 935 -15.31 15.24 -15.27
N GLU A 936 -14.32 15.49 -14.41
CA GLU A 936 -14.23 14.88 -13.08
C GLU A 936 -14.81 15.77 -11.96
N LYS A 937 -16.00 16.34 -12.19
CA LYS A 937 -16.65 17.28 -11.27
C LYS A 937 -16.75 16.78 -9.82
N ASN A 938 -17.10 15.51 -9.61
CA ASN A 938 -17.22 14.95 -8.25
C ASN A 938 -15.88 14.93 -7.50
N LYS A 939 -14.77 14.64 -8.21
CA LYS A 939 -13.43 14.66 -7.60
C LYS A 939 -12.99 16.08 -7.28
N LEU A 940 -13.28 17.03 -8.17
CA LEU A 940 -12.99 18.45 -7.93
C LEU A 940 -13.79 19.00 -6.73
N GLU A 941 -15.06 18.62 -6.61
CA GLU A 941 -15.88 18.98 -5.44
C GLU A 941 -15.33 18.37 -4.14
N GLN A 942 -14.82 17.14 -4.18
CA GLN A 942 -14.13 16.53 -3.04
C GLN A 942 -12.87 17.33 -2.68
N VAL A 943 -12.00 17.64 -3.65
CA VAL A 943 -10.79 18.47 -3.42
C VAL A 943 -11.17 19.82 -2.82
N ARG A 944 -12.23 20.47 -3.32
CA ARG A 944 -12.74 21.73 -2.77
C ARG A 944 -13.18 21.56 -1.32
N ALA A 945 -14.00 20.54 -1.02
CA ALA A 945 -14.49 20.28 0.32
C ALA A 945 -13.35 20.01 1.31
N ASP A 946 -12.36 19.21 0.91
CA ASP A 946 -11.20 18.87 1.75
C ASP A 946 -10.37 20.12 2.07
N ILE A 947 -10.10 20.99 1.08
CA ILE A 947 -9.39 22.26 1.30
C ILE A 947 -10.17 23.16 2.26
N LEU A 948 -11.47 23.33 2.04
CA LEU A 948 -12.31 24.20 2.88
C LEU A 948 -12.43 23.66 4.32
N ALA A 949 -12.43 22.34 4.50
CA ALA A 949 -12.42 21.72 5.83
C ALA A 949 -11.14 22.06 6.61
N VAL A 950 -9.97 22.02 5.96
CA VAL A 950 -8.69 22.43 6.57
C VAL A 950 -8.70 23.91 6.94
N VAL A 951 -9.13 24.78 6.01
CA VAL A 951 -9.22 26.24 6.28
C VAL A 951 -10.14 26.51 7.47
N SER A 952 -11.32 25.88 7.52
CA SER A 952 -12.26 26.02 8.62
C SER A 952 -11.69 25.54 9.96
N SER A 953 -10.94 24.42 9.95
CA SER A 953 -10.38 23.82 11.16
C SER A 953 -9.22 24.64 11.76
N TYR A 954 -8.46 25.36 10.93
CA TYR A 954 -7.25 26.06 11.36
C TYR A 954 -7.31 27.59 11.20
N LYS A 955 -8.46 28.18 10.85
CA LYS A 955 -8.63 29.64 10.73
C LYS A 955 -8.25 30.42 12.00
N ASP A 956 -8.38 29.82 13.19
CA ASP A 956 -8.07 30.50 14.44
C ASP A 956 -6.58 30.40 14.83
N ASN A 957 -5.77 29.68 14.03
CA ASN A 957 -4.38 29.43 14.31
C ASN A 957 -3.45 30.59 13.89
N LYS A 958 -2.85 31.30 14.85
CA LYS A 958 -2.01 32.49 14.62
C LYS A 958 -0.63 32.20 14.00
N ASN A 959 -0.22 30.94 13.92
CA ASN A 959 1.04 30.54 13.29
C ASN A 959 0.88 30.39 11.77
N ILE A 960 -0.34 30.16 11.26
CA ILE A 960 -0.61 30.17 9.83
C ILE A 960 -0.67 31.61 9.32
N ILE A 961 0.16 31.94 8.33
CA ILE A 961 0.30 33.29 7.78
C ILE A 961 -0.37 33.50 6.43
N GLY A 962 -0.85 32.42 5.79
CA GLY A 962 -1.49 32.48 4.48
C GLY A 962 -1.91 31.11 3.96
N TRP A 963 -2.85 31.14 3.02
CA TRP A 963 -3.38 29.99 2.29
C TRP A 963 -2.88 30.02 0.86
N ASN A 964 -2.25 28.95 0.38
CA ASN A 964 -1.61 28.96 -0.93
C ASN A 964 -2.09 27.83 -1.84
N ILE A 965 -2.31 28.11 -3.12
CA ILE A 965 -2.57 27.09 -4.15
C ILE A 965 -1.25 26.75 -4.86
N GLY A 966 -0.76 25.53 -4.65
CA GLY A 966 0.69 25.27 -4.53
C GLY A 966 1.51 24.83 -5.73
N ASN A 967 0.89 24.42 -6.83
CA ASN A 967 1.57 23.60 -7.84
C ASN A 967 1.44 24.09 -9.29
N ALA A 968 1.21 25.39 -9.50
CA ALA A 968 1.25 26.04 -10.83
C ALA A 968 0.50 25.29 -11.95
N VAL A 969 -0.60 24.61 -11.61
CA VAL A 969 -1.38 23.70 -12.49
C VAL A 969 -1.69 24.35 -13.84
N PHE A 970 -2.02 25.64 -13.85
CA PHE A 970 -2.34 26.38 -15.08
C PHE A 970 -1.26 26.23 -16.17
N GLN A 971 0.01 26.32 -15.79
CA GLN A 971 1.12 26.16 -16.72
C GLN A 971 1.42 24.68 -16.98
N GLU A 972 1.39 23.83 -15.95
CA GLU A 972 1.69 22.39 -16.07
C GLU A 972 0.71 21.64 -16.98
N LEU A 973 -0.55 22.09 -17.11
CA LEU A 973 -1.54 21.51 -18.03
C LEU A 973 -1.06 21.40 -19.49
N GLN A 974 -0.11 22.25 -19.92
CA GLN A 974 0.44 22.20 -21.29
C GLN A 974 1.25 20.93 -21.58
N PHE A 975 1.79 20.28 -20.55
CA PHE A 975 2.52 19.01 -20.69
C PHE A 975 1.57 17.81 -20.80
N ARG A 976 0.25 18.04 -20.61
CA ARG A 976 -0.78 17.01 -20.62
C ARG A 976 -1.81 17.18 -21.73
N TYR A 977 -2.11 18.42 -22.12
CA TYR A 977 -3.12 18.72 -23.12
C TYR A 977 -2.53 19.57 -24.25
N PHE A 978 -2.93 19.24 -25.47
CA PHE A 978 -2.70 20.07 -26.64
C PHE A 978 -3.84 21.08 -26.80
N LYS A 979 -3.61 22.21 -27.48
CA LYS A 979 -4.74 23.03 -27.93
C LYS A 979 -5.58 22.20 -28.92
N PRO A 980 -6.92 22.28 -28.91
CA PRO A 980 -7.79 23.19 -28.15
C PRO A 980 -8.06 22.77 -26.70
N ASP A 981 -7.90 21.49 -26.34
CA ASP A 981 -8.22 20.94 -25.02
C ASP A 981 -7.51 21.69 -23.88
N LEU A 982 -6.26 22.11 -24.09
CA LEU A 982 -5.50 22.92 -23.15
C LEU A 982 -6.23 24.21 -22.76
N ILE A 983 -6.86 24.90 -23.72
CA ILE A 983 -7.59 26.15 -23.48
C ILE A 983 -8.80 25.86 -22.58
N ILE A 984 -9.54 24.80 -22.88
CA ILE A 984 -10.74 24.42 -22.12
C ILE A 984 -10.38 24.00 -20.69
N GLN A 985 -9.35 23.19 -20.53
CA GLN A 985 -8.88 22.74 -19.21
C GLN A 985 -8.37 23.92 -18.37
N ARG A 986 -7.64 24.87 -18.99
CA ARG A 986 -7.20 26.11 -18.33
C ARG A 986 -8.38 26.99 -17.90
N ASP A 987 -9.40 27.16 -18.74
CA ASP A 987 -10.60 27.92 -18.39
C ASP A 987 -11.36 27.26 -17.22
N ALA A 988 -11.55 25.95 -17.27
CA ALA A 988 -12.21 25.18 -16.22
C ALA A 988 -11.43 25.24 -14.89
N TYR A 989 -10.10 25.13 -14.95
CA TYR A 989 -9.22 25.31 -13.80
C TYR A 989 -9.35 26.71 -13.19
N LEU A 990 -9.30 27.78 -14.00
CA LEU A 990 -9.44 29.15 -13.51
C LEU A 990 -10.81 29.37 -12.85
N PHE A 991 -11.89 28.82 -13.42
CA PHE A 991 -13.22 28.87 -12.81
C PHE A 991 -13.27 28.15 -11.46
N PHE A 992 -12.71 26.94 -11.40
CA PHE A 992 -12.62 26.15 -10.16
C PHE A 992 -11.85 26.91 -9.07
N VAL A 993 -10.65 27.40 -9.40
CA VAL A 993 -9.79 28.14 -8.46
C VAL A 993 -10.42 29.45 -8.02
N LYS A 994 -11.07 30.19 -8.91
CA LYS A 994 -11.79 31.42 -8.55
C LYS A 994 -12.84 31.17 -7.47
N ASN A 995 -13.66 30.13 -7.66
CA ASN A 995 -14.68 29.78 -6.67
C ASN A 995 -14.06 29.32 -5.35
N LEU A 996 -12.99 28.52 -5.42
CA LEU A 996 -12.25 28.07 -4.25
C LEU A 996 -11.68 29.27 -3.45
N VAL A 997 -10.98 30.21 -4.10
CA VAL A 997 -10.41 31.40 -3.46
C VAL A 997 -11.50 32.24 -2.77
N ARG A 998 -12.65 32.44 -3.43
CA ARG A 998 -13.80 33.12 -2.84
C ARG A 998 -14.32 32.41 -1.59
N ASN A 999 -14.46 31.08 -1.64
CA ASN A 999 -14.91 30.31 -0.48
C ASN A 999 -13.89 30.35 0.66
N ILE A 1000 -12.58 30.32 0.37
CA ILE A 1000 -11.53 30.47 1.39
C ILE A 1000 -11.64 31.85 2.05
N LYS A 1001 -11.73 32.94 1.26
CA LYS A 1001 -11.89 34.32 1.79
C LYS A 1001 -13.19 34.52 2.58
N GLN A 1002 -14.25 33.77 2.29
CA GLN A 1002 -15.49 33.79 3.08
C GLN A 1002 -15.31 33.14 4.46
N ILE A 1003 -14.51 32.07 4.55
CA ILE A 1003 -14.25 31.36 5.81
C ILE A 1003 -13.19 32.11 6.65
N ASP A 1004 -12.15 32.60 6.01
CA ASP A 1004 -11.03 33.32 6.62
C ASP A 1004 -10.69 34.58 5.80
N PRO A 1005 -11.38 35.71 6.07
CA PRO A 1005 -11.12 36.96 5.37
C PRO A 1005 -9.80 37.63 5.77
N SER A 1006 -9.22 37.22 6.91
CA SER A 1006 -8.07 37.89 7.53
C SER A 1006 -6.74 37.54 6.88
N ARG A 1007 -6.61 36.33 6.35
CA ARG A 1007 -5.35 35.84 5.78
C ARG A 1007 -5.28 36.02 4.26
N PRO A 1008 -4.06 36.18 3.74
CA PRO A 1008 -3.87 36.22 2.30
C PRO A 1008 -4.06 34.85 1.66
N VAL A 1009 -4.59 34.85 0.45
CA VAL A 1009 -4.72 33.70 -0.45
C VAL A 1009 -3.82 33.93 -1.65
N THR A 1010 -2.84 33.05 -1.85
CA THR A 1010 -1.83 33.16 -2.90
C THR A 1010 -1.91 32.01 -3.90
N ILE A 1011 -1.42 32.24 -5.13
CA ILE A 1011 -1.36 31.22 -6.18
C ILE A 1011 0.07 31.12 -6.71
N ASP A 1012 0.59 29.90 -6.79
CA ASP A 1012 1.92 29.64 -7.34
C ASP A 1012 1.89 29.61 -8.88
N VAL A 1013 2.91 30.22 -9.50
CA VAL A 1013 3.17 30.26 -10.94
C VAL A 1013 4.65 30.01 -11.22
N THR A 1014 4.97 29.49 -12.40
CA THR A 1014 6.33 29.21 -12.85
C THR A 1014 6.92 30.40 -13.59
N LEU A 1015 8.18 30.72 -13.31
CA LEU A 1015 8.95 31.69 -14.08
C LEU A 1015 9.18 31.14 -15.50
N ALA A 1016 8.52 31.78 -16.47
CA ALA A 1016 8.59 31.50 -17.90
C ALA A 1016 8.48 32.83 -18.66
N GLU A 1017 8.81 32.84 -19.94
CA GLU A 1017 8.81 34.05 -20.78
C GLU A 1017 7.46 34.80 -20.79
N ASP A 1018 6.35 34.08 -20.60
CA ASP A 1018 5.00 34.65 -20.61
C ASP A 1018 4.46 35.03 -19.22
N LEU A 1019 5.30 35.00 -18.18
CA LEU A 1019 4.91 35.22 -16.79
C LEU A 1019 4.14 36.54 -16.58
N PRO A 1020 4.60 37.73 -17.05
CA PRO A 1020 3.88 38.97 -16.81
C PRO A 1020 2.46 38.96 -17.37
N LYS A 1021 2.26 38.35 -18.55
CA LYS A 1021 0.96 38.23 -19.20
C LYS A 1021 0.05 37.26 -18.45
N THR A 1022 0.57 36.08 -18.09
CA THR A 1022 -0.18 35.06 -17.33
C THR A 1022 -0.67 35.61 -15.99
N VAL A 1023 0.22 36.24 -15.24
CA VAL A 1023 -0.10 36.81 -13.93
C VAL A 1023 -1.12 37.94 -14.04
N HIS A 1024 -0.94 38.86 -14.99
CA HIS A 1024 -1.89 39.95 -15.22
C HIS A 1024 -3.29 39.44 -15.58
N GLN A 1025 -3.37 38.40 -16.43
CA GLN A 1025 -4.65 37.76 -16.78
C GLN A 1025 -5.31 37.10 -15.56
N MET A 1026 -4.55 36.35 -14.76
CA MET A 1026 -5.07 35.69 -13.58
C MET A 1026 -5.58 36.70 -12.54
N HIS A 1027 -4.80 37.74 -12.25
CA HIS A 1027 -5.19 38.80 -11.32
C HIS A 1027 -6.44 39.56 -11.78
N ARG A 1028 -6.58 39.81 -13.10
CA ARG A 1028 -7.79 40.43 -13.65
C ARG A 1028 -9.04 39.56 -13.45
N LEU A 1029 -8.91 38.24 -13.57
CA LEU A 1029 -10.03 37.30 -13.41
C LEU A 1029 -10.35 37.01 -11.95
N MET A 1030 -9.36 37.12 -11.07
CA MET A 1030 -9.40 36.79 -9.65
C MET A 1030 -8.70 37.88 -8.82
N PRO A 1031 -9.28 39.09 -8.71
CA PRO A 1031 -8.71 40.16 -7.90
C PRO A 1031 -8.64 39.82 -6.39
N GLU A 1032 -9.33 38.76 -5.96
CA GLU A 1032 -9.30 38.25 -4.59
C GLU A 1032 -7.97 37.53 -4.22
N VAL A 1033 -7.07 37.31 -5.19
CA VAL A 1033 -5.74 36.73 -4.98
C VAL A 1033 -4.76 37.83 -4.56
N ASP A 1034 -4.21 37.73 -3.35
CA ASP A 1034 -3.41 38.81 -2.76
C ASP A 1034 -1.97 38.89 -3.33
N ALA A 1035 -1.40 37.75 -3.73
CA ALA A 1035 -0.05 37.67 -4.30
C ALA A 1035 0.21 36.38 -5.09
N PHE A 1036 1.26 36.41 -5.92
CA PHE A 1036 1.71 35.27 -6.72
C PHE A 1036 3.05 34.71 -6.24
N GLY A 1037 3.11 33.39 -6.04
CA GLY A 1037 4.34 32.69 -5.65
C GLY A 1037 5.12 32.22 -6.86
N ILE A 1038 6.32 32.75 -7.09
CA ILE A 1038 7.12 32.45 -8.28
C ILE A 1038 8.02 31.23 -8.03
N LYS A 1039 7.87 30.18 -8.86
CA LYS A 1039 8.77 29.03 -8.93
C LYS A 1039 9.85 29.27 -9.97
N VAL A 1040 11.11 29.35 -9.54
CA VAL A 1040 12.26 29.57 -10.42
C VAL A 1040 12.77 28.23 -10.95
N LYS A 1041 12.91 28.08 -12.27
CA LYS A 1041 13.53 26.91 -12.93
C LYS A 1041 15.05 27.06 -13.01
N ALA A 1042 15.78 26.03 -13.43
CA ALA A 1042 17.24 25.94 -13.31
C ALA A 1042 18.06 26.98 -14.10
N SER A 1043 17.50 27.72 -15.06
CA SER A 1043 18.25 28.68 -15.90
C SER A 1043 18.25 30.11 -15.30
N PRO A 1044 19.39 30.80 -15.11
CA PRO A 1044 19.51 31.70 -13.95
C PRO A 1044 19.50 33.21 -14.23
N ALA A 1045 19.70 33.72 -15.46
CA ALA A 1045 20.02 35.16 -15.64
C ALA A 1045 19.10 35.97 -16.58
N ALA A 1046 18.61 35.39 -17.68
CA ALA A 1046 17.78 36.11 -18.65
C ALA A 1046 16.35 36.36 -18.14
N ASP A 1047 15.79 35.40 -17.41
CA ASP A 1047 14.37 35.38 -17.03
C ASP A 1047 14.03 36.29 -15.83
N MET A 1048 15.02 36.64 -14.99
CA MET A 1048 14.79 37.46 -13.80
C MET A 1048 14.42 38.91 -14.12
N ARG A 1049 14.70 39.38 -15.35
CA ARG A 1049 14.28 40.72 -15.83
C ARG A 1049 12.75 40.84 -15.90
N LEU A 1050 12.06 39.73 -16.19
CA LEU A 1050 10.58 39.67 -16.29
C LEU A 1050 9.90 40.03 -14.97
N LEU A 1051 10.57 39.83 -13.83
CA LEU A 1051 10.03 40.19 -12.51
C LEU A 1051 9.87 41.71 -12.33
N LYS A 1052 10.65 42.52 -13.07
CA LYS A 1052 10.54 44.00 -13.04
C LYS A 1052 9.27 44.50 -13.73
N GLU A 1053 8.70 43.70 -14.63
CA GLU A 1053 7.48 44.01 -15.39
C GLU A 1053 6.20 43.65 -14.62
N LEU A 1054 6.31 42.91 -13.50
CA LEU A 1054 5.16 42.55 -12.68
C LEU A 1054 4.60 43.77 -11.92
N SER A 1055 3.32 44.05 -12.14
CA SER A 1055 2.55 45.11 -11.47
C SER A 1055 1.71 44.60 -10.30
N VAL A 1056 1.90 43.34 -9.88
CA VAL A 1056 1.19 42.72 -8.75
C VAL A 1056 2.17 42.25 -7.67
N PRO A 1057 1.74 42.09 -6.41
CA PRO A 1057 2.59 41.56 -5.36
C PRO A 1057 3.04 40.12 -5.65
N TYR A 1058 4.31 39.82 -5.39
CA TYR A 1058 4.85 38.48 -5.54
C TYR A 1058 5.88 38.14 -4.44
N PHE A 1059 6.17 36.84 -4.34
CA PHE A 1059 7.23 36.29 -3.49
C PHE A 1059 7.86 35.08 -4.17
N PHE A 1060 9.04 34.64 -3.74
CA PHE A 1060 9.65 33.43 -4.29
C PHE A 1060 9.13 32.19 -3.57
N ARG A 1061 8.35 31.38 -4.29
CA ARG A 1061 7.81 30.10 -3.81
C ARG A 1061 8.90 29.04 -3.62
N SER A 1062 9.84 29.00 -4.53
CA SER A 1062 10.89 27.98 -4.56
C SER A 1062 12.07 28.54 -5.33
N ILE A 1063 13.20 28.67 -4.65
CA ILE A 1063 14.46 29.13 -5.21
C ILE A 1063 15.62 28.37 -4.55
N THR A 1064 16.62 27.97 -5.34
CA THR A 1064 17.80 27.31 -4.78
C THR A 1064 18.68 28.31 -4.05
N VAL A 1065 19.54 27.84 -3.13
CA VAL A 1065 20.46 28.72 -2.39
C VAL A 1065 21.41 29.45 -3.35
N ALA A 1066 21.90 28.78 -4.39
CA ALA A 1066 22.76 29.39 -5.40
C ALA A 1066 22.04 30.50 -6.19
N GLN A 1067 20.79 30.26 -6.59
CA GLN A 1067 19.97 31.27 -7.27
C GLN A 1067 19.66 32.45 -6.35
N TYR A 1068 19.36 32.19 -5.08
CA TYR A 1068 19.11 33.23 -4.10
C TYR A 1068 20.35 34.09 -3.83
N ALA A 1069 21.55 33.47 -3.76
CA ALA A 1069 22.82 34.18 -3.60
C ALA A 1069 23.13 35.12 -4.77
N ALA A 1070 22.64 34.80 -5.97
CA ALA A 1070 22.82 35.61 -7.18
C ALA A 1070 21.82 36.77 -7.29
N LEU A 1071 20.80 36.85 -6.42
CA LEU A 1071 19.86 37.96 -6.40
C LEU A 1071 20.42 39.14 -5.58
N GLU A 1072 20.21 40.37 -6.05
CA GLU A 1072 20.39 41.58 -5.24
C GLU A 1072 19.52 41.51 -3.96
N PRO A 1073 19.84 42.22 -2.87
CA PRO A 1073 19.06 42.17 -1.63
C PRO A 1073 17.61 42.64 -1.85
N GLN A 1074 16.72 41.69 -2.16
CA GLN A 1074 15.31 41.97 -2.43
C GLN A 1074 14.52 42.01 -1.12
N LYS A 1075 13.60 42.98 -1.01
CA LYS A 1075 12.66 43.12 0.12
C LYS A 1075 11.48 42.12 0.06
N THR A 1076 11.50 41.13 -0.85
CA THR A 1076 10.42 40.14 -1.07
C THR A 1076 10.60 38.91 -0.19
N GLY A 1077 9.51 38.24 0.19
CA GLY A 1077 9.57 36.97 0.90
C GLY A 1077 10.17 35.85 0.04
N VAL A 1078 10.94 34.96 0.67
CA VAL A 1078 11.61 33.85 -0.02
C VAL A 1078 11.33 32.51 0.64
N PHE A 1079 11.17 31.46 -0.16
CA PHE A 1079 11.13 30.07 0.27
C PHE A 1079 12.21 29.26 -0.45
N ILE A 1080 13.20 28.78 0.31
CA ILE A 1080 14.26 27.91 -0.22
C ILE A 1080 13.67 26.55 -0.62
N THR A 1081 14.19 25.98 -1.71
CA THR A 1081 13.60 24.83 -2.43
C THR A 1081 13.14 23.69 -1.53
N ASN A 1082 13.98 23.22 -0.59
CA ASN A 1082 13.61 22.12 0.30
C ASN A 1082 14.57 21.98 1.49
N TRP A 1083 14.08 21.48 2.63
CA TRP A 1083 14.90 21.20 3.82
C TRP A 1083 15.83 20.00 3.65
N GLN A 1084 15.30 18.90 3.10
CA GLN A 1084 16.00 17.61 3.02
C GLN A 1084 15.69 16.91 1.69
N ASP A 1085 16.69 16.23 1.14
CA ASP A 1085 16.53 15.36 -0.03
C ASP A 1085 15.44 14.29 0.24
N VAL A 1086 14.64 13.99 -0.78
CA VAL A 1086 13.50 13.07 -0.67
C VAL A 1086 13.79 11.81 -1.47
N VAL A 1087 13.58 10.65 -0.85
CA VAL A 1087 13.67 9.34 -1.49
C VAL A 1087 12.35 8.61 -1.24
N ASN A 1088 11.52 8.48 -2.28
CA ASN A 1088 10.24 7.78 -2.23
C ASN A 1088 10.20 6.68 -3.30
N SER A 1089 9.24 5.76 -3.20
CA SER A 1089 8.98 4.79 -4.26
C SER A 1089 8.56 5.50 -5.56
N GLY A 1090 9.46 5.54 -6.54
CA GLY A 1090 9.22 6.13 -7.86
C GLY A 1090 9.57 7.63 -7.99
N LEU A 1091 10.13 8.26 -6.97
CA LEU A 1091 10.63 9.64 -7.04
C LEU A 1091 11.83 9.83 -6.10
N VAL A 1092 12.90 10.41 -6.61
CA VAL A 1092 14.06 10.86 -5.83
C VAL A 1092 14.32 12.33 -6.16
N ASN A 1093 14.58 13.14 -5.13
CA ASN A 1093 14.90 14.54 -5.28
C ASN A 1093 16.14 14.90 -4.45
N PHE A 1094 17.05 15.65 -5.07
CA PHE A 1094 18.36 16.05 -4.51
C PHE A 1094 18.44 17.56 -4.21
N ASP A 1095 17.28 18.23 -4.10
CA ASP A 1095 17.14 19.67 -3.94
C ASP A 1095 17.10 20.16 -2.48
N GLY A 1096 17.30 19.27 -1.52
CA GLY A 1096 17.39 19.59 -0.10
C GLY A 1096 18.71 20.29 0.25
N ILE A 1097 18.68 21.14 1.27
CA ILE A 1097 19.90 21.68 1.89
C ILE A 1097 20.59 20.67 2.83
N LYS A 1098 19.90 19.56 3.15
CA LYS A 1098 20.43 18.36 3.81
C LYS A 1098 20.22 17.13 2.93
N ASP A 1099 21.12 16.15 3.02
CA ASP A 1099 20.95 14.89 2.29
C ASP A 1099 19.89 13.98 2.94
N PHE A 1100 19.53 12.88 2.27
CA PHE A 1100 18.51 11.95 2.79
C PHE A 1100 18.91 11.25 4.10
N ARG A 1101 20.19 11.31 4.50
CA ARG A 1101 20.73 10.82 5.78
C ARG A 1101 20.84 11.93 6.83
N ARG A 1102 20.23 13.10 6.60
CA ARG A 1102 20.26 14.31 7.45
C ARG A 1102 21.65 14.95 7.58
N ARG A 1103 22.63 14.61 6.73
CA ARG A 1103 23.92 15.30 6.69
C ARG A 1103 23.77 16.67 6.05
N LEU A 1104 24.56 17.63 6.50
CA LEU A 1104 24.55 18.99 5.94
C LEU A 1104 25.11 18.97 4.52
N LYS A 1105 24.54 19.77 3.60
CA LYS A 1105 25.10 20.00 2.26
C LYS A 1105 25.66 21.42 2.17
N MET A 1106 26.53 21.71 1.19
CA MET A 1106 27.03 23.08 0.97
C MET A 1106 25.96 24.17 0.92
N PRO A 1107 24.78 23.98 0.30
CA PRO A 1107 23.69 24.95 0.35
C PRO A 1107 23.28 25.36 1.78
N PHE A 1108 23.35 24.46 2.77
CA PHE A 1108 23.07 24.81 4.16
C PHE A 1108 24.09 25.81 4.71
N MET A 1109 25.38 25.56 4.47
CA MET A 1109 26.47 26.43 4.94
C MET A 1109 26.43 27.80 4.24
N GLN A 1110 26.16 27.82 2.94
CA GLN A 1110 25.98 29.05 2.17
C GLN A 1110 24.79 29.86 2.69
N LEU A 1111 23.66 29.21 2.94
CA LEU A 1111 22.48 29.88 3.46
C LEU A 1111 22.70 30.46 4.86
N ARG A 1112 23.46 29.75 5.72
CA ARG A 1112 23.87 30.25 7.04
C ARG A 1112 24.68 31.53 6.93
N HIS A 1113 25.65 31.56 6.00
CA HIS A 1113 26.44 32.75 5.72
C HIS A 1113 25.54 33.91 5.26
N LEU A 1114 24.67 33.68 4.27
CA LEU A 1114 23.79 34.70 3.70
C LEU A 1114 22.80 35.31 4.73
N TRP A 1115 22.27 34.50 5.65
CA TRP A 1115 21.23 34.97 6.57
C TRP A 1115 21.70 35.36 7.96
N LYS A 1116 22.89 34.90 8.39
CA LYS A 1116 23.46 35.21 9.72
C LYS A 1116 24.79 35.96 9.66
N GLY A 1117 25.37 36.17 8.48
CA GLY A 1117 26.66 36.84 8.34
C GLY A 1117 27.83 36.05 8.95
N THR A 1118 27.74 34.72 9.03
CA THR A 1118 28.86 33.87 9.49
C THR A 1118 30.03 33.90 8.50
N LYS A 1119 31.16 33.26 8.78
CA LYS A 1119 32.24 33.13 7.77
C LYS A 1119 31.72 32.43 6.51
N ALA A 1120 32.08 32.95 5.33
CA ALA A 1120 31.74 32.32 4.06
C ALA A 1120 32.36 30.91 4.00
N PRO A 1121 31.61 29.89 3.55
CA PRO A 1121 32.16 28.55 3.40
C PRO A 1121 33.27 28.56 2.35
N ALA A 1122 34.33 27.77 2.57
CA ALA A 1122 35.36 27.58 1.56
C ALA A 1122 34.74 26.94 0.30
N PRO A 1123 35.21 27.29 -0.91
CA PRO A 1123 34.77 26.62 -2.12
C PRO A 1123 35.11 25.12 -2.02
N PRO A 1124 34.18 24.23 -2.41
CA PRO A 1124 34.45 22.80 -2.37
C PRO A 1124 35.61 22.46 -3.33
N PRO A 1125 36.38 21.39 -3.05
CA PRO A 1125 37.36 20.90 -4.00
C PRO A 1125 36.64 20.55 -5.32
N MET A 1126 37.21 20.97 -6.45
CA MET A 1126 36.58 20.71 -7.74
C MET A 1126 36.78 19.23 -8.09
N VAL A 1127 35.68 18.48 -8.12
CA VAL A 1127 35.66 17.04 -8.36
C VAL A 1127 34.94 16.76 -9.67
N SER A 1128 35.39 15.72 -10.38
CA SER A 1128 34.74 15.24 -11.61
C SER A 1128 34.73 13.71 -11.65
N ILE A 1129 33.98 13.13 -12.60
CA ILE A 1129 33.94 11.69 -12.84
C ILE A 1129 34.63 11.39 -14.17
N LEU A 1130 35.72 10.63 -14.13
CA LEU A 1130 36.34 10.08 -15.34
C LEU A 1130 35.50 8.90 -15.84
N LYS A 1131 34.90 9.07 -17.02
CA LYS A 1131 34.18 8.00 -17.71
C LYS A 1131 35.16 7.05 -18.42
N PRO A 1132 34.83 5.76 -18.49
CA PRO A 1132 35.56 4.81 -19.32
C PRO A 1132 35.38 5.16 -20.80
N ALA A 1133 36.46 5.06 -21.58
CA ALA A 1133 36.45 5.23 -23.04
C ALA A 1133 35.91 3.98 -23.77
N LEU A 1134 34.85 3.37 -23.25
CA LEU A 1134 34.25 2.14 -23.78
C LEU A 1134 32.74 2.32 -23.97
N ALA A 1135 32.18 1.61 -24.96
CA ALA A 1135 30.75 1.61 -25.20
C ALA A 1135 29.99 0.97 -24.01
N THR A 1136 28.88 1.59 -23.60
CA THR A 1136 28.02 1.06 -22.53
C THR A 1136 27.11 -0.04 -23.08
N ILE A 1137 27.63 -1.25 -23.19
CA ILE A 1137 26.86 -2.43 -23.59
C ILE A 1137 26.16 -3.02 -22.35
N PRO A 1138 24.86 -3.35 -22.41
CA PRO A 1138 24.14 -4.01 -21.33
C PRO A 1138 24.90 -5.19 -20.70
N ALA A 1139 24.79 -5.32 -19.37
CA ALA A 1139 25.42 -6.35 -18.53
C ALA A 1139 26.96 -6.34 -18.43
N THR A 1140 27.67 -5.52 -19.21
CA THR A 1140 29.12 -5.34 -19.06
C THR A 1140 29.46 -4.62 -17.75
N LYS A 1141 30.69 -4.79 -17.25
CA LYS A 1141 31.19 -4.07 -16.06
C LYS A 1141 32.21 -3.03 -16.51
N LEU A 1142 31.96 -1.76 -16.17
CA LEU A 1142 32.86 -0.66 -16.50
C LEU A 1142 33.33 0.05 -15.22
N THR A 1143 34.57 0.52 -15.22
CA THR A 1143 35.18 1.22 -14.08
C THR A 1143 35.09 2.72 -14.26
N TYR A 1144 34.66 3.42 -13.21
CA TYR A 1144 34.59 4.88 -13.14
C TYR A 1144 35.53 5.36 -12.03
N HIS A 1145 36.22 6.48 -12.26
CA HIS A 1145 37.16 7.07 -11.31
C HIS A 1145 36.71 8.48 -10.90
N ALA A 1146 36.88 8.81 -9.63
CA ALA A 1146 36.78 10.18 -9.16
C ALA A 1146 38.07 10.94 -9.53
N LEU A 1147 37.91 12.16 -10.03
CA LEU A 1147 38.99 13.09 -10.32
C LEU A 1147 38.92 14.25 -9.33
N VAL A 1148 40.07 14.70 -8.84
CA VAL A 1148 40.18 15.87 -7.97
C VAL A 1148 41.11 16.88 -8.63
N HIS A 1149 40.68 18.13 -8.70
CA HIS A 1149 41.47 19.22 -9.23
C HIS A 1149 42.30 19.86 -8.12
N LYS A 1150 43.63 19.86 -8.26
CA LYS A 1150 44.59 20.45 -7.33
C LYS A 1150 45.72 21.09 -8.14
N GLU A 1151 46.25 22.25 -7.71
CA GLU A 1151 47.40 22.91 -8.35
C GLU A 1151 47.23 23.09 -9.88
N SER A 1152 46.01 23.43 -10.32
CA SER A 1152 45.65 23.62 -11.74
C SER A 1152 45.74 22.36 -12.61
N GLN A 1153 45.80 21.16 -12.02
CA GLN A 1153 45.75 19.88 -12.74
C GLN A 1153 44.71 18.91 -12.14
N TRP A 1154 44.23 17.98 -12.98
CA TRP A 1154 43.33 16.92 -12.58
C TRP A 1154 44.10 15.66 -12.22
N TYR A 1155 43.89 15.15 -11.01
CA TYR A 1155 44.48 13.90 -10.54
C TYR A 1155 43.41 12.85 -10.30
N LEU A 1156 43.76 11.57 -10.44
CA LEU A 1156 42.92 10.49 -9.94
C LEU A 1156 42.87 10.58 -8.42
N ALA A 1157 41.68 10.42 -7.83
CA ALA A 1157 41.50 10.57 -6.39
C ALA A 1157 42.29 9.55 -5.55
N ASP A 1158 42.75 8.44 -6.14
CA ASP A 1158 43.64 7.45 -5.50
C ASP A 1158 45.13 7.83 -5.55
N SER A 1159 45.51 8.78 -6.41
CA SER A 1159 46.89 9.25 -6.56
C SER A 1159 47.27 10.45 -5.67
N VAL A 1160 46.29 11.03 -4.96
CA VAL A 1160 46.48 12.21 -4.11
C VAL A 1160 45.80 12.00 -2.76
N GLN A 1161 46.47 12.39 -1.68
CA GLN A 1161 45.86 12.37 -0.34
C GLN A 1161 44.80 13.48 -0.26
N THR A 1162 43.56 13.08 0.01
CA THR A 1162 42.42 14.00 0.12
C THR A 1162 41.74 13.84 1.47
N ASN A 1163 41.17 14.93 1.98
CA ASN A 1163 40.39 14.93 3.23
C ASN A 1163 38.91 14.56 2.99
N VAL A 1164 38.56 14.18 1.75
CA VAL A 1164 37.19 13.90 1.33
C VAL A 1164 37.01 12.41 1.04
N GLN A 1165 35.81 11.91 1.32
CA GLN A 1165 35.36 10.56 1.01
C GLN A 1165 34.40 10.58 -0.17
N PHE A 1166 34.36 9.47 -0.91
CA PHE A 1166 33.58 9.33 -2.13
C PHE A 1166 32.53 8.23 -1.97
N GLU A 1167 31.25 8.56 -2.17
CA GLU A 1167 30.15 7.58 -2.17
C GLU A 1167 29.47 7.54 -3.55
N TRP A 1168 29.37 6.36 -4.15
CA TRP A 1168 28.82 6.17 -5.50
C TRP A 1168 27.37 5.71 -5.46
N LYS A 1169 26.53 6.34 -6.27
CA LYS A 1169 25.09 6.05 -6.38
C LYS A 1169 24.68 5.96 -7.84
N LEU A 1170 23.91 4.94 -8.18
CA LEU A 1170 23.29 4.78 -9.49
C LEU A 1170 21.85 5.28 -9.42
N VAL A 1171 21.53 6.29 -10.22
CA VAL A 1171 20.21 6.93 -10.23
C VAL A 1171 19.52 6.60 -11.54
N GLN A 1172 18.31 6.06 -11.45
CA GLN A 1172 17.43 5.88 -12.60
C GLN A 1172 16.70 7.19 -12.86
N ILE A 1173 16.69 7.64 -14.12
CA ILE A 1173 16.00 8.85 -14.54
C ILE A 1173 14.79 8.54 -15.44
N GLY A 1174 13.78 9.39 -15.39
CA GLY A 1174 12.63 9.37 -16.28
C GLY A 1174 12.89 10.07 -17.61
N ARG A 1175 11.88 10.09 -18.48
CA ARG A 1175 11.94 10.72 -19.81
C ARG A 1175 12.25 12.23 -19.75
N PHE A 1176 11.88 12.91 -18.67
CA PHE A 1176 12.18 14.33 -18.43
C PHE A 1176 13.34 14.54 -17.45
N GLU A 1177 14.27 13.58 -17.38
CA GLU A 1177 15.46 13.60 -16.51
C GLU A 1177 15.19 13.67 -14.99
N GLN A 1178 13.93 13.56 -14.55
CA GLN A 1178 13.59 13.41 -13.13
C GLN A 1178 14.15 12.10 -12.55
N ALA A 1179 14.75 12.16 -11.36
CA ALA A 1179 15.23 10.96 -10.69
C ALA A 1179 14.06 10.14 -10.11
N LEU A 1180 14.03 8.84 -10.40
CA LEU A 1180 12.92 7.93 -10.05
C LEU A 1180 13.30 6.96 -8.94
N SER A 1181 14.53 6.45 -8.98
CA SER A 1181 15.05 5.52 -7.99
C SER A 1181 16.56 5.70 -7.87
N MET A 1182 17.10 5.32 -6.71
CA MET A 1182 18.51 5.44 -6.41
C MET A 1182 18.99 4.15 -5.75
N LYS A 1183 20.14 3.67 -6.20
CA LYS A 1183 20.82 2.49 -5.65
C LYS A 1183 22.23 2.88 -5.20
N GLU A 1184 22.58 2.56 -3.96
CA GLU A 1184 23.96 2.71 -3.48
C GLU A 1184 24.85 1.63 -4.11
N LEU A 1185 26.02 2.03 -4.62
CA LEU A 1185 26.96 1.12 -5.28
C LEU A 1185 28.14 0.76 -4.39
N GLY A 1186 28.65 1.71 -3.61
CA GLY A 1186 29.82 1.53 -2.75
C GLY A 1186 30.58 2.83 -2.50
N ASN A 1187 31.69 2.75 -1.77
CA ASN A 1187 32.52 3.88 -1.39
C ASN A 1187 33.94 3.73 -1.94
N GLY A 1188 34.65 4.86 -2.13
CA GLY A 1188 36.05 4.92 -2.53
C GLY A 1188 36.31 5.71 -3.82
N PRO A 1189 37.58 5.94 -4.19
CA PRO A 1189 37.96 6.79 -5.32
C PRO A 1189 37.63 6.21 -6.69
N LYS A 1190 37.26 4.92 -6.77
CA LYS A 1190 36.81 4.26 -8.00
C LYS A 1190 35.71 3.24 -7.71
N ILE A 1191 34.88 2.96 -8.70
CA ILE A 1191 33.80 1.97 -8.60
C ILE A 1191 33.66 1.18 -9.89
N GLN A 1192 33.31 -0.11 -9.78
CA GLN A 1192 32.95 -0.94 -10.92
C GLN A 1192 31.42 -1.03 -11.02
N VAL A 1193 30.85 -0.53 -12.12
CA VAL A 1193 29.42 -0.46 -12.36
C VAL A 1193 29.02 -1.52 -13.39
N LYS A 1194 28.03 -2.37 -13.05
CA LYS A 1194 27.38 -3.24 -14.03
C LYS A 1194 26.36 -2.45 -14.83
N ILE A 1195 26.56 -2.35 -16.14
CA ILE A 1195 25.75 -1.54 -17.05
C ILE A 1195 24.33 -2.14 -17.19
N PRO A 1196 23.27 -1.34 -16.95
CA PRO A 1196 21.88 -1.80 -17.05
C PRO A 1196 21.42 -1.94 -18.52
N GLU A 1197 20.28 -2.58 -18.76
CA GLU A 1197 19.76 -2.82 -20.13
C GLU A 1197 19.51 -1.56 -20.95
N ASN A 1198 19.12 -0.45 -20.31
CA ASN A 1198 18.89 0.84 -20.97
C ASN A 1198 19.78 1.93 -20.33
N PRO A 1199 21.08 2.03 -20.67
CA PRO A 1199 22.04 2.92 -20.01
C PRO A 1199 21.66 4.41 -20.06
N SER A 1200 20.94 4.84 -21.10
CA SER A 1200 20.46 6.21 -21.27
C SER A 1200 19.50 6.66 -20.17
N MET A 1201 18.78 5.72 -19.55
CA MET A 1201 17.84 5.93 -18.46
C MET A 1201 18.51 5.98 -17.08
N TYR A 1202 19.84 6.02 -17.02
CA TYR A 1202 20.59 6.06 -15.77
C TYR A 1202 21.62 7.19 -15.77
N ARG A 1203 21.93 7.66 -14.57
CA ARG A 1203 22.97 8.62 -14.26
C ARG A 1203 23.80 8.09 -13.10
N LEU A 1204 25.10 8.32 -13.14
CA LEU A 1204 26.01 8.00 -12.05
C LEU A 1204 26.23 9.25 -11.21
N TYR A 1205 26.01 9.14 -9.90
CA TYR A 1205 26.16 10.21 -8.93
C TYR A 1205 27.33 9.87 -8.00
N LEU A 1206 28.17 10.86 -7.75
CA LEU A 1206 29.32 10.82 -6.84
C LEU A 1206 29.11 11.85 -5.75
N TYR A 1207 28.90 11.39 -4.53
CA TYR A 1207 28.83 12.25 -3.35
C TYR A 1207 30.23 12.44 -2.80
N VAL A 1208 30.64 13.69 -2.62
CA VAL A 1208 31.91 14.09 -2.01
C VAL A 1208 31.61 14.52 -0.58
N VAL A 1209 32.18 13.81 0.39
CA VAL A 1209 31.85 13.96 1.80
C VAL A 1209 33.09 14.35 2.60
N GLU A 1210 33.03 15.48 3.31
CA GLU A 1210 34.08 15.91 4.24
C GLU A 1210 33.55 15.83 5.68
N GLY A 1211 34.08 14.89 6.47
CA GLY A 1211 33.58 14.60 7.81
C GLY A 1211 32.10 14.20 7.80
N THR A 1212 31.23 15.10 8.26
CA THR A 1212 29.76 14.92 8.31
C THR A 1212 29.00 15.75 7.27
N THR A 1213 29.70 16.44 6.37
CA THR A 1213 29.11 17.37 5.38
C THR A 1213 29.29 16.83 3.97
N VAL A 1214 28.23 16.87 3.16
CA VAL A 1214 28.28 16.61 1.72
C VAL A 1214 28.69 17.90 1.01
N VAL A 1215 29.95 17.96 0.58
CA VAL A 1215 30.55 19.17 0.02
C VAL A 1215 30.27 19.33 -1.48
N ASP A 1216 30.05 18.23 -2.21
CA ASP A 1216 29.65 18.29 -3.62
C ASP A 1216 28.89 17.02 -4.05
N ILE A 1217 28.08 17.13 -5.10
CA ILE A 1217 27.39 16.00 -5.75
C ILE A 1217 27.61 16.13 -7.26
N VAL A 1218 28.52 15.31 -7.79
CA VAL A 1218 28.85 15.27 -9.22
C VAL A 1218 28.00 14.22 -9.90
N GLN A 1219 27.43 14.52 -11.07
CA GLN A 1219 26.68 13.55 -11.87
C GLN A 1219 27.21 13.43 -13.29
N THR A 1220 27.09 12.23 -13.88
CA THR A 1220 27.41 11.98 -15.30
C THR A 1220 26.44 10.98 -15.92
N THR A 1221 26.31 11.04 -17.25
CA THR A 1221 25.76 9.93 -18.04
C THR A 1221 26.64 8.68 -17.91
N LEU A 1222 26.05 7.50 -18.02
CA LEU A 1222 26.83 6.26 -18.07
C LEU A 1222 27.63 6.15 -19.38
N ASN A 1223 27.07 6.67 -20.47
CA ASN A 1223 27.61 6.59 -21.82
C ASN A 1223 28.41 7.85 -22.20
N THR A 1224 29.42 7.66 -23.04
CA THR A 1224 30.04 8.73 -23.83
C THR A 1224 29.25 8.84 -25.13
N PRO A 1225 28.55 9.97 -25.41
CA PRO A 1225 27.80 10.10 -26.65
C PRO A 1225 28.74 10.03 -27.86
N LEU A 1226 28.47 9.11 -28.78
CA LEU A 1226 29.09 9.09 -30.10
C LEU A 1226 28.54 10.28 -30.90
N VAL A 1227 29.22 11.42 -30.81
CA VAL A 1227 28.95 12.54 -31.72
C VAL A 1227 29.53 12.16 -33.07
N VAL A 1228 28.71 11.54 -33.92
CA VAL A 1228 29.05 11.40 -35.34
C VAL A 1228 28.81 12.75 -35.99
N ASN A 1229 29.81 13.64 -35.90
CA ASN A 1229 29.83 14.84 -36.73
C ASN A 1229 29.92 14.37 -38.19
N LYS A 1230 28.78 14.33 -38.90
CA LYS A 1230 28.73 14.19 -40.36
C LYS A 1230 29.19 15.48 -41.04
N LYS A 1231 30.38 15.97 -40.71
CA LYS A 1231 31.14 16.96 -41.47
C LYS A 1231 32.61 16.71 -41.15
N HIS A 1232 33.21 15.77 -41.89
CA HIS A 1232 34.61 15.71 -42.32
C HIS A 1232 34.91 14.26 -42.76
N PRO A 1233 35.09 13.99 -44.08
CA PRO A 1233 35.74 12.76 -44.49
C PRO A 1233 37.23 12.97 -44.29
N VAL A 1234 37.78 12.47 -43.18
CA VAL A 1234 39.22 12.25 -43.09
C VAL A 1234 39.38 10.78 -42.73
N GLY A 1235 39.74 10.01 -43.76
CA GLY A 1235 40.27 8.68 -43.58
C GLY A 1235 41.64 8.71 -42.94
N GLU A 1236 42.03 7.55 -42.40
CA GLU A 1236 43.40 7.16 -42.06
C GLU A 1236 44.08 7.85 -40.86
N ARG A 1237 43.88 7.28 -39.65
CA ARG A 1237 44.85 6.42 -38.92
C ARG A 1237 44.48 6.35 -37.43
N LEU A 1238 44.41 5.10 -36.96
CA LEU A 1238 44.43 4.53 -35.59
C LEU A 1238 44.26 5.48 -34.40
#